data_AF-A0A665V8Y9-F1
#
_entry.id   AF-A0A665V8Y9-F1
#
_cell.length_a   1.000
_cell.length_b   1.000
_cell.length_c   1.000
_cell.angle_alpha   90.00
_cell.angle_beta   90.00
_cell.angle_gamma   90.00
#
_symmetry.space_group_name_H-M   'P 1'
#
loop_
_entity.id
_entity.type
_entity.pdbx_description
1 polymer ?
#
loop_
_entity_poly.entity_id
_entity_poly.type
_entity_poly.pdbx_seq_one_letter_code
_entity_poly.pdbx_strand_id
1 'polypeptide(L)'
;MSRTADSAPMATQNQIQDRTPLSPPAFSVGQRVCFPFDDTVYSGEVRFCGPLPGRSSSGMYVGILMVKTKSHRHNPSQMPKFILKTVPPPVTKPGPTSPSASAPKVALIPPPKQVPKAPPLPPPKPTQKPLPALPVPPPKHRSPTSPTAAEQPQHTNGMHSPPSPLRSPDFHGATEENGEVGLEGKLEVGSMVEVNDPPIFGVICWIGRINGISEPVAGIELDQELSAGTDGSYLGERHFRCPANKGLFVKLRNCRRDSRFPAPEMPVNQVERCNSIAFAEWGSERVEEHTPPLEGDEARELYQGWKRGIQGHLNSCYLDATLFSLFSCCSSADWVLFWPSDRHADQNSSQAQDLLRCEIVNPLRRYGYVCASKTMNLRRLLEAVNSDTGFTNQEKDPEEFLNKLFQLLRVEPLLKIRFGHTQPQECHLYQLFPPALPSTPSSPVPIASVQALLESSFLHAGLKFVEAPSCLLLLMPRFGKDFKMFDAILPTLSLDITDLLDDTLRQCSICQAVAEWECLQCYEDLDITPGRLKQYCPTCNTQVHSHRKRTSHSPVKVRVPKGEWTRPLPCTRQRMSLFAVTCIKTSHYVSFIKHGPLPTDWLFFDSMADREGGENGFNIPRVKACPEVGRYLSLSEDELSRVDTASLQEAARRLLCDSYMCLYHSPELSLYK
;
A
#
# COMPACT_ATOMS: atom_id res chain seq x y z
N MET A 1 -26.12 78.86 -14.36
CA MET A 1 -25.93 78.95 -15.83
C MET A 1 -24.44 79.00 -16.15
N SER A 2 -24.08 78.76 -17.42
CA SER A 2 -22.96 79.36 -18.20
C SER A 2 -21.78 80.01 -17.44
N ARG A 3 -20.53 79.55 -17.60
CA ARG A 3 -19.54 79.92 -18.66
C ARG A 3 -19.07 81.40 -18.56
N THR A 4 -17.80 81.78 -18.77
CA THR A 4 -16.64 81.11 -19.44
C THR A 4 -15.30 81.79 -19.08
N ALA A 5 -14.18 81.08 -19.30
CA ALA A 5 -12.84 81.58 -19.66
C ALA A 5 -12.00 82.44 -18.67
N ASP A 6 -10.65 82.56 -18.77
CA ASP A 6 -9.52 81.67 -19.18
C ASP A 6 -8.20 82.48 -18.95
N SER A 7 -6.97 81.93 -18.83
CA SER A 7 -6.48 80.59 -18.41
C SER A 7 -4.94 80.65 -18.15
N ALA A 8 -4.39 79.62 -17.47
CA ALA A 8 -2.95 79.27 -17.37
C ALA A 8 -1.98 80.24 -16.64
N PRO A 9 -0.80 79.77 -16.12
CA PRO A 9 -0.21 78.42 -16.12
C PRO A 9 -0.55 77.63 -14.81
N MET A 10 0.11 76.55 -14.34
CA MET A 10 1.32 75.83 -14.76
C MET A 10 1.25 74.28 -14.57
N ALA A 11 1.98 73.69 -13.62
CA ALA A 11 2.26 72.25 -13.50
C ALA A 11 2.37 71.81 -12.01
N THR A 12 2.28 70.53 -11.62
CA THR A 12 2.29 69.28 -12.42
C THR A 12 1.25 68.29 -11.87
N GLN A 13 0.66 67.44 -12.72
CA GLN A 13 -0.52 66.64 -12.38
C GLN A 13 -0.22 65.14 -12.19
N ASN A 14 -0.93 64.50 -11.26
CA ASN A 14 -0.89 63.04 -11.08
C ASN A 14 -1.46 62.29 -12.30
N GLN A 15 -0.81 61.19 -12.68
CA GLN A 15 -1.44 60.09 -13.42
C GLN A 15 -1.30 58.79 -12.62
N ILE A 16 -2.30 57.91 -12.78
CA ILE A 16 -2.33 56.60 -12.13
C ILE A 16 -1.33 55.69 -12.85
N GLN A 17 -0.39 55.11 -12.10
CA GLN A 17 0.42 53.98 -12.54
C GLN A 17 0.20 52.81 -11.57
N ASP A 18 -0.16 51.65 -12.11
CA ASP A 18 -0.17 50.40 -11.35
C ASP A 18 1.24 50.07 -10.86
N ARG A 19 1.46 50.18 -9.55
CA ARG A 19 2.67 49.67 -8.90
C ARG A 19 2.51 48.19 -8.57
N THR A 20 2.66 47.35 -9.59
CA THR A 20 2.87 45.91 -9.40
C THR A 20 4.10 45.71 -8.49
N PRO A 21 4.00 44.99 -7.36
CA PRO A 21 5.17 44.65 -6.56
C PRO A 21 6.10 43.72 -7.37
N LEU A 22 7.34 44.15 -7.57
CA LEU A 22 8.38 43.35 -8.23
C LEU A 22 8.83 42.20 -7.32
N SER A 23 8.13 41.07 -7.38
CA SER A 23 8.69 39.80 -6.95
C SER A 23 9.80 39.38 -7.95
N PRO A 24 11.01 39.03 -7.50
CA PRO A 24 12.00 38.44 -8.39
C PRO A 24 11.51 37.07 -8.90
N PRO A 25 11.91 36.64 -10.10
CA PRO A 25 11.59 35.29 -10.58
C PRO A 25 12.19 34.27 -9.59
N ALA A 26 11.38 33.33 -9.12
CA ALA A 26 11.79 32.34 -8.11
C ALA A 26 12.90 31.38 -8.57
N PHE A 27 13.24 31.40 -9.86
CA PHE A 27 14.29 30.59 -10.45
C PHE A 27 15.14 31.41 -11.42
N SER A 28 16.47 31.32 -11.27
CA SER A 28 17.46 31.92 -12.17
C SER A 28 17.80 31.00 -13.33
N VAL A 29 18.08 31.55 -14.51
CA VAL A 29 18.64 30.77 -15.63
C VAL A 29 20.04 30.24 -15.22
N GLY A 30 20.28 28.95 -15.45
CA GLY A 30 21.46 28.21 -14.95
C GLY A 30 21.27 27.54 -13.58
N GLN A 31 20.15 27.79 -12.88
CA GLN A 31 19.85 27.12 -11.62
C GLN A 31 19.49 25.65 -11.86
N ARG A 32 20.10 24.74 -11.09
CA ARG A 32 19.65 23.35 -11.03
C ARG A 32 18.42 23.23 -10.14
N VAL A 33 17.43 22.49 -10.62
CA VAL A 33 16.15 22.25 -9.93
C VAL A 33 15.79 20.77 -10.01
N CYS A 34 15.11 20.28 -8.97
CA CYS A 34 14.47 18.97 -8.96
C CYS A 34 12.97 19.18 -8.74
N PHE A 35 12.14 18.39 -9.43
CA PHE A 35 10.68 18.46 -9.31
C PHE A 35 10.07 17.06 -9.46
N PRO A 36 9.01 16.73 -8.70
CA PRO A 36 8.23 15.52 -8.92
C PRO A 36 7.31 15.70 -10.14
N PHE A 37 7.18 14.65 -10.93
CA PHE A 37 6.17 14.50 -11.99
C PHE A 37 5.93 13.00 -12.21
N ASP A 38 4.68 12.55 -12.24
CA ASP A 38 4.27 11.13 -12.36
C ASP A 38 5.14 10.18 -11.50
N ASP A 39 5.09 10.42 -10.17
CA ASP A 39 5.84 9.75 -9.09
C ASP A 39 7.37 9.66 -9.25
N THR A 40 7.92 10.34 -10.25
CA THR A 40 9.35 10.37 -10.56
C THR A 40 9.94 11.73 -10.23
N VAL A 41 11.01 11.76 -9.43
CA VAL A 41 11.76 13.00 -9.18
C VAL A 41 12.73 13.25 -10.33
N TYR A 42 12.41 14.22 -11.17
CA TYR A 42 13.26 14.66 -12.26
C TYR A 42 14.20 15.77 -11.84
N SER A 43 15.38 15.85 -12.48
CA SER A 43 16.35 16.93 -12.26
C SER A 43 16.84 17.54 -13.57
N GLY A 44 17.06 18.86 -13.55
CA GLY A 44 17.48 19.60 -14.72
C GLY A 44 17.98 21.01 -14.40
N GLU A 45 18.32 21.75 -15.44
CA GLU A 45 18.84 23.12 -15.38
C GLU A 45 17.83 24.09 -15.99
N VAL A 46 17.47 25.16 -15.28
CA VAL A 46 16.55 26.19 -15.77
C VAL A 46 17.19 26.92 -16.94
N ARG A 47 16.57 26.88 -18.12
CA ARG A 47 16.99 27.58 -19.34
C ARG A 47 16.07 28.74 -19.74
N PHE A 48 14.88 28.83 -19.14
CA PHE A 48 13.94 29.92 -19.32
C PHE A 48 13.14 30.15 -18.03
N CYS A 49 12.87 31.41 -17.68
CA CYS A 49 11.86 31.77 -16.69
C CYS A 49 11.17 33.07 -17.15
N GLY A 50 9.86 33.03 -17.38
CA GLY A 50 9.11 34.18 -17.90
C GLY A 50 7.72 33.84 -18.46
N PRO A 51 6.96 34.83 -18.95
CA PRO A 51 5.69 34.60 -19.65
C PRO A 51 5.93 33.99 -21.04
N LEU A 52 5.05 33.07 -21.46
CA LEU A 52 5.10 32.48 -22.80
C LEU A 52 4.25 33.30 -23.80
N PRO A 53 4.81 33.77 -24.93
CA PRO A 53 4.02 34.43 -25.97
C PRO A 53 2.90 33.52 -26.49
N GLY A 54 1.68 34.07 -26.61
CA GLY A 54 0.53 33.36 -27.20
C GLY A 54 -0.28 32.47 -26.26
N ARG A 55 -0.14 32.60 -24.93
CA ARG A 55 -1.07 32.00 -23.96
C ARG A 55 -1.79 33.07 -23.13
N SER A 56 -3.10 32.90 -22.93
CA SER A 56 -3.98 33.88 -22.27
C SER A 56 -3.89 33.91 -20.74
N SER A 57 -3.06 33.06 -20.13
CA SER A 57 -2.90 32.90 -18.69
C SER A 57 -1.65 33.61 -18.17
N SER A 58 -1.83 34.50 -17.18
CA SER A 58 -0.81 35.37 -16.58
C SER A 58 0.26 34.67 -15.72
N GLY A 59 0.53 33.38 -15.97
CA GLY A 59 1.50 32.59 -15.22
C GLY A 59 2.95 32.81 -15.67
N MET A 60 3.88 32.70 -14.73
CA MET A 60 5.32 32.56 -15.01
C MET A 60 5.63 31.10 -15.36
N TYR A 61 6.27 30.86 -16.51
CA TYR A 61 6.67 29.52 -16.96
C TYR A 61 8.17 29.32 -16.78
N VAL A 62 8.56 28.10 -16.41
CA VAL A 62 9.97 27.69 -16.24
C VAL A 62 10.28 26.61 -17.27
N GLY A 63 11.24 26.87 -18.17
CA GLY A 63 11.74 25.89 -19.12
C GLY A 63 12.99 25.21 -18.56
N ILE A 64 12.98 23.89 -18.44
CA ILE A 64 14.04 23.11 -17.77
C ILE A 64 14.69 22.15 -18.79
N LEU A 65 16.03 22.18 -18.87
CA LEU A 65 16.83 21.22 -19.63
C LEU A 65 17.14 20.00 -18.75
N MET A 66 16.55 18.86 -19.11
CA MET A 66 16.66 17.59 -18.39
C MET A 66 18.06 16.98 -18.53
N VAL A 67 18.68 16.58 -17.41
CA VAL A 67 20.01 15.94 -17.44
C VAL A 67 19.85 14.42 -17.31
N LYS A 68 20.16 13.66 -18.37
CA LYS A 68 20.15 12.18 -18.33
C LYS A 68 21.33 11.64 -17.52
N THR A 69 21.12 11.43 -16.22
CA THR A 69 22.03 10.64 -15.37
C THR A 69 21.52 9.20 -15.21
N LYS A 70 22.23 8.22 -15.77
CA LYS A 70 22.16 6.84 -15.27
C LYS A 70 22.91 6.81 -13.93
N SER A 71 22.29 6.30 -12.87
CA SER A 71 23.00 5.96 -11.62
C SER A 71 22.33 4.76 -10.95
N HIS A 72 23.12 3.94 -10.26
CA HIS A 72 22.64 2.77 -9.52
C HIS A 72 22.09 3.12 -8.13
N ARG A 73 21.40 2.14 -7.52
CA ARG A 73 20.91 2.20 -6.13
C ARG A 73 22.05 2.51 -5.15
N HIS A 74 21.77 3.35 -4.15
CA HIS A 74 22.48 3.39 -2.87
C HIS A 74 21.49 3.73 -1.75
N ASN A 75 21.69 3.17 -0.55
CA ASN A 75 20.75 3.30 0.56
C ASN A 75 20.66 4.75 1.10
N PRO A 76 19.44 5.26 1.40
CA PRO A 76 19.25 6.56 2.03
C PRO A 76 19.46 6.49 3.55
N SER A 77 20.70 6.27 3.98
CA SER A 77 21.13 6.51 5.36
C SER A 77 22.47 7.24 5.36
N GLN A 78 22.58 8.32 6.13
CA GLN A 78 23.67 9.31 6.14
C GLN A 78 23.71 10.27 4.93
N MET A 79 22.99 11.40 5.05
CA MET A 79 23.45 12.70 4.52
C MET A 79 23.14 13.80 5.56
N PRO A 80 24.03 14.78 5.82
CA PRO A 80 23.84 15.74 6.92
C PRO A 80 22.85 16.87 6.61
N LYS A 81 22.19 17.40 7.65
CA LYS A 81 21.38 18.62 7.56
C LYS A 81 22.28 19.84 7.38
N PHE A 82 22.20 20.52 6.24
CA PHE A 82 22.80 21.84 6.05
C PHE A 82 21.99 22.91 6.80
N ILE A 83 22.43 23.27 8.01
CA ILE A 83 21.94 24.42 8.76
C ILE A 83 22.95 25.55 8.62
N LEU A 84 22.52 26.72 8.13
CA LEU A 84 23.36 27.92 8.13
C LEU A 84 23.64 28.37 9.58
N LYS A 85 24.91 28.41 9.97
CA LYS A 85 25.38 29.10 11.17
C LYS A 85 26.62 29.93 10.84
N THR A 86 26.57 31.22 11.18
CA THR A 86 27.64 32.19 11.01
C THR A 86 28.52 32.26 12.27
N VAL A 87 29.84 32.06 12.10
CA VAL A 87 30.87 32.18 13.16
C VAL A 87 32.15 32.78 12.54
N PRO A 88 32.85 33.73 13.21
CA PRO A 88 34.01 34.46 12.65
C PRO A 88 35.33 33.65 12.59
N PRO A 89 36.38 34.15 11.90
CA PRO A 89 37.54 33.35 11.51
C PRO A 89 38.67 33.26 12.58
N PRO A 90 39.38 32.11 12.67
CA PRO A 90 40.58 31.94 13.49
C PRO A 90 41.90 32.15 12.71
N VAL A 91 43.01 32.21 13.45
CA VAL A 91 44.37 32.60 12.99
C VAL A 91 45.27 31.38 12.69
N THR A 92 46.46 31.62 12.13
CA THR A 92 47.41 30.69 11.49
C THR A 92 48.10 29.63 12.38
N LYS A 93 48.27 28.42 11.80
CA LYS A 93 49.48 27.53 11.66
C LYS A 93 50.66 27.61 12.68
N PRO A 94 51.50 26.54 12.86
CA PRO A 94 51.62 25.27 12.08
C PRO A 94 51.67 23.96 12.93
N GLY A 95 51.85 22.79 12.28
CA GLY A 95 52.33 21.53 12.88
C GLY A 95 53.85 21.34 12.67
N PRO A 96 54.42 20.13 12.46
CA PRO A 96 53.84 18.76 12.44
C PRO A 96 54.65 17.73 13.29
N THR A 97 54.43 16.41 13.12
CA THR A 97 55.51 15.40 12.88
C THR A 97 54.98 13.96 12.71
N SER A 98 55.69 13.17 11.89
CA SER A 98 55.74 11.71 11.93
C SER A 98 57.07 11.21 11.32
N PRO A 99 57.60 10.08 11.79
CA PRO A 99 58.42 9.15 10.98
C PRO A 99 57.84 7.70 11.06
N SER A 100 57.68 6.93 9.98
CA SER A 100 58.67 6.27 9.08
C SER A 100 59.29 4.99 9.66
N ALA A 101 59.80 4.00 8.90
CA ALA A 101 59.54 3.47 7.55
C ALA A 101 60.56 2.34 7.26
N SER A 102 60.21 1.30 6.47
CA SER A 102 61.22 0.39 5.87
C SER A 102 60.73 -0.40 4.65
N ALA A 103 61.37 -0.16 3.50
CA ALA A 103 61.48 -1.01 2.30
C ALA A 103 63.00 -1.10 1.96
N PRO A 104 63.58 -0.99 0.73
CA PRO A 104 63.08 -1.03 -0.68
C PRO A 104 62.90 -2.50 -1.17
N LYS A 105 63.22 -3.05 -2.36
CA LYS A 105 64.02 -2.76 -3.60
C LYS A 105 63.47 -3.60 -4.78
N VAL A 106 63.91 -3.57 -6.07
CA VAL A 106 64.46 -2.65 -7.12
C VAL A 106 64.50 -3.57 -8.37
N ALA A 107 63.85 -3.36 -9.54
CA ALA A 107 63.71 -2.22 -10.47
C ALA A 107 64.92 -2.01 -11.42
N LEU A 108 64.69 -1.75 -12.72
CA LEU A 108 65.66 -1.12 -13.65
C LEU A 108 64.99 -0.68 -14.98
N ILE A 109 65.36 0.50 -15.51
CA ILE A 109 64.92 1.10 -16.79
C ILE A 109 66.03 2.07 -17.26
N PRO A 110 66.36 2.16 -18.57
CA PRO A 110 66.58 3.49 -19.21
C PRO A 110 66.27 3.54 -20.74
N PRO A 111 66.32 4.70 -21.45
CA PRO A 111 65.82 6.05 -21.17
C PRO A 111 65.03 6.64 -22.42
N PRO A 112 64.80 7.97 -22.63
CA PRO A 112 63.64 8.47 -23.43
C PRO A 112 63.95 9.36 -24.66
N LYS A 113 62.90 9.84 -25.39
CA LYS A 113 62.84 11.20 -25.99
C LYS A 113 61.47 11.67 -26.55
N GLN A 114 61.08 12.89 -26.12
CA GLN A 114 60.41 13.98 -26.87
C GLN A 114 58.95 13.86 -27.40
N VAL A 115 58.32 15.05 -27.54
CA VAL A 115 56.91 15.32 -27.91
C VAL A 115 56.84 16.50 -28.89
N PRO A 116 55.98 16.46 -29.92
CA PRO A 116 55.43 17.70 -30.48
C PRO A 116 53.92 17.68 -30.84
N LYS A 117 53.20 18.70 -30.32
CA LYS A 117 52.03 19.44 -30.86
C LYS A 117 51.04 18.80 -31.86
N ALA A 118 49.74 18.97 -31.57
CA ALA A 118 48.64 18.76 -32.52
C ALA A 118 48.40 19.96 -33.48
N PRO A 119 48.07 19.73 -34.78
CA PRO A 119 47.60 20.76 -35.73
C PRO A 119 46.08 21.07 -35.66
N PRO A 120 45.58 22.11 -36.39
CA PRO A 120 44.26 22.72 -36.16
C PRO A 120 43.11 22.30 -37.12
N LEU A 121 41.90 22.80 -36.83
CA LEU A 121 40.65 22.63 -37.60
C LEU A 121 40.59 23.54 -38.87
N PRO A 122 40.01 23.04 -40.00
CA PRO A 122 39.65 23.84 -41.17
C PRO A 122 38.22 24.46 -41.11
N PRO A 123 37.83 25.38 -42.05
CA PRO A 123 36.82 26.43 -41.80
C PRO A 123 35.39 26.19 -42.38
N PRO A 124 34.39 27.07 -42.11
CA PRO A 124 32.97 26.84 -42.42
C PRO A 124 32.34 27.67 -43.57
N LYS A 125 31.19 27.18 -44.08
CA LYS A 125 30.16 27.85 -44.96
C LYS A 125 30.57 28.10 -46.43
N PRO A 126 29.62 28.07 -47.41
CA PRO A 126 28.51 29.06 -47.57
C PRO A 126 27.07 28.46 -47.55
N THR A 127 26.05 29.32 -47.73
CA THR A 127 24.61 28.99 -47.59
C THR A 127 23.70 29.74 -48.59
N GLN A 128 22.77 29.02 -49.26
CA GLN A 128 21.41 29.44 -49.73
C GLN A 128 20.75 28.26 -50.50
N LYS A 129 19.57 27.75 -50.11
CA LYS A 129 18.16 28.10 -50.53
C LYS A 129 17.77 27.68 -51.98
N PRO A 130 16.50 27.33 -52.28
CA PRO A 130 15.54 26.51 -51.49
C PRO A 130 14.58 25.59 -52.32
N LEU A 131 14.13 24.45 -51.74
CA LEU A 131 12.92 23.67 -52.15
C LEU A 131 12.97 23.01 -53.56
N PRO A 132 12.04 22.09 -53.98
CA PRO A 132 10.74 21.69 -53.40
C PRO A 132 10.68 20.26 -52.82
N ALA A 133 9.49 19.85 -52.36
CA ALA A 133 9.17 18.52 -51.84
C ALA A 133 7.90 17.95 -52.50
N LEU A 134 7.83 16.63 -52.69
CA LEU A 134 6.70 15.75 -53.06
C LEU A 134 7.26 14.30 -53.19
N PRO A 135 6.45 13.22 -53.21
CA PRO A 135 5.03 13.09 -52.87
C PRO A 135 4.72 12.06 -51.75
N VAL A 136 3.46 12.04 -51.29
CA VAL A 136 2.89 11.00 -50.42
C VAL A 136 1.93 10.13 -51.24
N PRO A 137 1.97 8.78 -51.15
CA PRO A 137 0.98 7.90 -51.81
C PRO A 137 -0.45 8.01 -51.19
N PRO A 138 -1.54 7.87 -51.99
CA PRO A 138 -2.86 8.40 -51.62
C PRO A 138 -3.87 7.38 -51.03
N PRO A 139 -5.02 7.85 -50.46
CA PRO A 139 -6.06 7.01 -49.84
C PRO A 139 -7.44 7.02 -50.54
N LYS A 140 -8.40 6.22 -49.99
CA LYS A 140 -9.85 6.14 -50.31
C LYS A 140 -10.16 5.34 -51.61
N HIS A 141 -11.35 4.80 -51.90
CA HIS A 141 -12.77 5.24 -51.78
C HIS A 141 -13.71 4.00 -51.96
N ARG A 142 -15.04 3.96 -51.71
CA ARG A 142 -16.07 4.78 -50.99
C ARG A 142 -17.34 3.89 -50.80
N SER A 143 -18.24 4.24 -49.87
CA SER A 143 -19.59 3.65 -49.73
C SER A 143 -20.65 4.34 -50.64
N PRO A 144 -21.87 3.80 -50.76
CA PRO A 144 -23.00 4.06 -49.85
C PRO A 144 -23.55 2.75 -49.21
N THR A 145 -24.77 2.53 -48.68
CA THR A 145 -26.09 3.22 -48.74
C THR A 145 -26.96 2.85 -47.50
N SER A 146 -28.21 3.36 -47.42
CA SER A 146 -29.30 3.06 -46.47
C SER A 146 -30.65 3.10 -47.25
N PRO A 147 -31.89 2.83 -46.73
CA PRO A 147 -32.35 2.87 -45.32
C PRO A 147 -33.46 1.86 -44.86
N THR A 148 -33.91 2.06 -43.60
CA THR A 148 -35.27 1.81 -43.00
C THR A 148 -35.81 0.41 -42.63
N ALA A 149 -36.23 0.35 -41.35
CA ALA A 149 -37.53 -0.14 -40.82
C ALA A 149 -37.80 -1.64 -40.48
N ALA A 150 -38.05 -1.84 -39.17
CA ALA A 150 -39.20 -2.53 -38.55
C ALA A 150 -39.23 -4.06 -38.26
N GLU A 151 -39.95 -4.36 -37.17
CA GLU A 151 -40.65 -5.60 -36.76
C GLU A 151 -39.89 -6.83 -36.18
N GLN A 152 -40.70 -7.70 -35.55
CA GLN A 152 -40.36 -8.82 -34.64
C GLN A 152 -40.79 -10.18 -35.28
N PRO A 153 -41.08 -11.27 -34.53
CA PRO A 153 -40.21 -12.19 -33.77
C PRO A 153 -40.30 -13.65 -34.33
N GLN A 154 -40.27 -14.67 -33.44
CA GLN A 154 -40.64 -16.10 -33.62
C GLN A 154 -39.48 -17.04 -34.06
N HIS A 155 -39.14 -18.09 -33.28
CA HIS A 155 -39.66 -19.49 -33.26
C HIS A 155 -39.30 -20.28 -34.55
N THR A 156 -38.94 -21.59 -34.54
CA THR A 156 -38.87 -22.64 -33.50
C THR A 156 -38.06 -23.85 -34.02
N ASN A 157 -37.55 -24.73 -33.12
CA ASN A 157 -37.26 -26.18 -33.29
C ASN A 157 -36.36 -26.61 -34.49
N GLY A 158 -35.52 -27.66 -34.46
CA GLY A 158 -35.26 -28.81 -33.58
C GLY A 158 -34.17 -29.65 -34.29
N MET A 159 -33.72 -30.83 -33.86
CA MET A 159 -34.32 -31.82 -32.96
C MET A 159 -33.25 -32.86 -32.52
N HIS A 160 -33.53 -33.62 -31.45
CA HIS A 160 -32.95 -34.94 -31.08
C HIS A 160 -31.44 -35.14 -30.80
N SER A 161 -31.14 -35.36 -29.52
CA SER A 161 -30.12 -36.30 -28.98
C SER A 161 -30.83 -37.64 -28.59
N PRO A 162 -30.26 -38.63 -27.83
CA PRO A 162 -28.89 -38.99 -27.40
C PRO A 162 -28.57 -40.45 -27.89
N PRO A 163 -27.90 -41.43 -27.20
CA PRO A 163 -27.03 -41.49 -26.00
C PRO A 163 -25.72 -42.32 -26.13
N SER A 164 -24.95 -42.45 -25.03
CA SER A 164 -23.76 -43.31 -24.84
C SER A 164 -24.08 -44.73 -24.34
N PRO A 165 -23.09 -45.65 -24.30
CA PRO A 165 -22.86 -46.42 -23.06
C PRO A 165 -21.37 -46.72 -22.72
N LEU A 166 -21.14 -47.27 -21.51
CA LEU A 166 -19.84 -47.61 -20.90
C LEU A 166 -19.46 -49.11 -21.04
N ARG A 167 -18.15 -49.45 -20.93
CA ARG A 167 -17.66 -50.72 -20.33
C ARG A 167 -16.14 -50.78 -20.05
N SER A 168 -15.78 -51.52 -19.00
CA SER A 168 -14.44 -52.07 -18.66
C SER A 168 -14.50 -53.62 -18.79
N PRO A 169 -13.43 -54.47 -18.65
CA PRO A 169 -12.45 -54.48 -17.54
C PRO A 169 -11.00 -55.05 -17.77
N ASP A 170 -10.17 -54.96 -16.72
CA ASP A 170 -9.17 -55.92 -16.17
C ASP A 170 -7.88 -56.46 -16.86
N PHE A 171 -6.77 -56.36 -16.09
CA PHE A 171 -5.62 -57.27 -15.88
C PHE A 171 -4.74 -57.80 -17.05
N HIS A 172 -3.54 -57.23 -17.24
CA HIS A 172 -2.25 -57.74 -16.69
C HIS A 172 -1.08 -56.78 -17.05
N GLY A 173 0.02 -56.80 -16.30
CA GLY A 173 1.05 -55.74 -16.35
C GLY A 173 2.39 -56.11 -16.99
N ALA A 174 3.17 -55.08 -17.31
CA ALA A 174 4.60 -55.12 -17.62
C ALA A 174 5.30 -53.88 -17.02
N THR A 175 6.57 -54.01 -16.63
CA THR A 175 7.42 -52.92 -16.12
C THR A 175 8.05 -52.13 -17.25
N GLU A 176 7.91 -50.80 -17.24
CA GLU A 176 8.87 -49.86 -17.84
C GLU A 176 9.10 -48.68 -16.89
N GLU A 177 10.28 -48.06 -16.97
CA GLU A 177 10.80 -47.08 -16.01
C GLU A 177 10.62 -45.62 -16.47
N ASN A 178 10.78 -44.69 -15.52
CA ASN A 178 11.21 -43.29 -15.73
C ASN A 178 10.49 -42.46 -16.82
N GLY A 179 9.34 -41.93 -16.42
CA GLY A 179 8.73 -40.74 -17.04
C GLY A 179 9.19 -39.41 -16.42
N GLU A 180 10.45 -39.28 -15.98
CA GLU A 180 10.97 -38.00 -15.47
C GLU A 180 11.10 -36.98 -16.62
N VAL A 181 10.11 -36.09 -16.74
CA VAL A 181 10.19 -34.91 -17.62
C VAL A 181 11.05 -33.83 -16.94
N GLY A 182 12.34 -34.14 -16.79
CA GLY A 182 13.32 -33.25 -16.20
C GLY A 182 13.51 -31.99 -17.05
N LEU A 183 13.47 -30.83 -16.40
CA LEU A 183 13.79 -29.53 -17.00
C LEU A 183 15.31 -29.37 -17.16
N GLU A 184 15.95 -30.24 -17.95
CA GLU A 184 17.35 -30.08 -18.32
C GLU A 184 17.53 -28.76 -19.10
N GLY A 185 18.33 -27.86 -18.54
CA GLY A 185 18.55 -26.53 -19.09
C GLY A 185 19.32 -26.57 -20.40
N LYS A 186 18.56 -26.62 -21.51
CA LYS A 186 18.96 -26.61 -22.92
C LYS A 186 20.35 -26.00 -23.18
N LEU A 187 21.27 -26.83 -23.66
CA LEU A 187 22.63 -26.42 -23.99
C LEU A 187 22.66 -25.54 -25.24
N GLU A 188 23.51 -24.50 -25.20
CA GLU A 188 23.71 -23.52 -26.27
C GLU A 188 25.19 -23.18 -26.48
N VAL A 189 25.50 -22.44 -27.56
CA VAL A 189 26.87 -21.98 -27.84
C VAL A 189 27.34 -21.04 -26.73
N GLY A 190 28.50 -21.33 -26.14
CA GLY A 190 29.01 -20.72 -24.91
C GLY A 190 28.81 -21.56 -23.64
N SER A 191 28.07 -22.67 -23.71
CA SER A 191 27.92 -23.58 -22.56
C SER A 191 29.23 -24.32 -22.25
N MET A 192 29.63 -24.32 -20.98
CA MET A 192 30.68 -25.20 -20.45
C MET A 192 30.11 -26.61 -20.28
N VAL A 193 30.81 -27.60 -20.83
CA VAL A 193 30.32 -28.99 -20.94
C VAL A 193 31.38 -30.03 -20.64
N GLU A 194 30.92 -31.17 -20.16
CA GLU A 194 31.68 -32.41 -20.02
C GLU A 194 31.15 -33.49 -20.97
N VAL A 195 32.05 -34.30 -21.53
CA VAL A 195 31.75 -35.35 -22.52
C VAL A 195 32.63 -36.58 -22.30
N ASN A 196 32.11 -37.75 -22.68
CA ASN A 196 32.74 -39.08 -22.55
C ASN A 196 32.99 -39.54 -21.10
N ASP A 197 33.55 -40.74 -20.97
CA ASP A 197 34.04 -41.33 -19.72
C ASP A 197 35.45 -41.92 -19.99
N PRO A 198 36.52 -41.50 -19.29
CA PRO A 198 36.56 -40.41 -18.31
C PRO A 198 36.17 -39.04 -18.91
N PRO A 199 35.63 -38.11 -18.10
CA PRO A 199 35.08 -36.85 -18.58
C PRO A 199 36.16 -35.91 -19.14
N ILE A 200 35.91 -35.41 -20.34
CA ILE A 200 36.70 -34.37 -21.00
C ILE A 200 35.89 -33.07 -21.00
N PHE A 201 36.51 -31.98 -20.55
CA PHE A 201 35.87 -30.68 -20.39
C PHE A 201 36.16 -29.72 -21.55
N GLY A 202 35.21 -28.83 -21.85
CA GLY A 202 35.37 -27.77 -22.84
C GLY A 202 34.16 -26.85 -22.94
N VAL A 203 34.16 -25.98 -23.96
CA VAL A 203 33.07 -25.03 -24.23
C VAL A 203 32.47 -25.30 -25.60
N ILE A 204 31.14 -25.32 -25.72
CA ILE A 204 30.46 -25.42 -27.01
C ILE A 204 30.72 -24.14 -27.83
N CYS A 205 31.51 -24.25 -28.89
CA CYS A 205 31.79 -23.17 -29.83
C CYS A 205 30.84 -23.16 -31.04
N TRP A 206 30.17 -24.28 -31.32
CA TRP A 206 29.25 -24.43 -32.44
C TRP A 206 28.15 -25.46 -32.15
N ILE A 207 26.94 -25.23 -32.67
CA ILE A 207 25.88 -26.25 -32.73
C ILE A 207 25.28 -26.23 -34.13
N GLY A 208 25.11 -27.40 -34.75
CA GLY A 208 24.46 -27.50 -36.05
C GLY A 208 24.16 -28.94 -36.45
N ARG A 209 24.04 -29.18 -37.76
CA ARG A 209 23.94 -30.53 -38.35
C ARG A 209 25.11 -30.73 -39.29
N ILE A 210 25.58 -31.98 -39.39
CA ILE A 210 26.68 -32.38 -40.26
C ILE A 210 26.16 -33.43 -41.23
N ASN A 211 26.59 -33.37 -42.50
CA ASN A 211 26.17 -34.31 -43.52
C ASN A 211 26.51 -35.76 -43.11
N GLY A 212 25.51 -36.65 -43.11
CA GLY A 212 25.62 -38.02 -42.62
C GLY A 212 25.22 -38.21 -41.13
N ILE A 213 24.97 -37.15 -40.37
CA ILE A 213 24.49 -37.21 -38.98
C ILE A 213 23.09 -36.57 -38.89
N SER A 214 22.08 -37.39 -38.55
CA SER A 214 20.67 -36.97 -38.46
C SER A 214 20.34 -36.07 -37.27
N GLU A 215 21.20 -36.08 -36.25
CA GLU A 215 21.02 -35.43 -34.95
C GLU A 215 21.87 -34.16 -34.82
N PRO A 216 21.51 -33.20 -33.96
CA PRO A 216 22.34 -32.02 -33.73
C PRO A 216 23.71 -32.41 -33.14
N VAL A 217 24.75 -31.79 -33.67
CA VAL A 217 26.16 -31.95 -33.28
C VAL A 217 26.65 -30.68 -32.60
N ALA A 218 27.32 -30.82 -31.47
CA ALA A 218 28.09 -29.78 -30.82
C ALA A 218 29.55 -29.85 -31.31
N GLY A 219 30.10 -28.70 -31.70
CA GLY A 219 31.53 -28.47 -31.84
C GLY A 219 32.05 -27.81 -30.57
N ILE A 220 32.99 -28.47 -29.89
CA ILE A 220 33.49 -28.10 -28.56
C ILE A 220 34.98 -27.75 -28.66
N GLU A 221 35.41 -26.62 -28.07
CA GLU A 221 36.82 -26.37 -27.79
C GLU A 221 37.17 -26.91 -26.40
N LEU A 222 38.15 -27.83 -26.34
CA LEU A 222 38.53 -28.55 -25.13
C LEU A 222 39.56 -27.79 -24.27
N ASP A 223 39.43 -27.94 -22.94
CA ASP A 223 40.39 -27.43 -21.95
C ASP A 223 41.81 -27.96 -22.22
N GLN A 224 41.92 -29.23 -22.61
CA GLN A 224 43.17 -29.94 -22.86
C GLN A 224 43.23 -30.44 -24.31
N GLU A 225 44.44 -30.67 -24.83
CA GLU A 225 44.63 -31.25 -26.16
C GLU A 225 44.28 -32.74 -26.17
N LEU A 226 43.55 -33.17 -27.20
CA LEU A 226 43.18 -34.56 -27.45
C LEU A 226 43.89 -35.03 -28.73
N SER A 227 44.59 -36.16 -28.70
CA SER A 227 45.41 -36.65 -29.83
C SER A 227 44.62 -37.01 -31.10
N ALA A 228 43.29 -37.03 -31.02
CA ALA A 228 42.36 -37.19 -32.15
C ALA A 228 41.44 -35.97 -32.36
N GLY A 229 41.78 -34.84 -31.73
CA GLY A 229 41.08 -33.56 -31.86
C GLY A 229 41.39 -32.84 -33.18
N THR A 230 40.55 -31.89 -33.51
CA THR A 230 40.59 -31.05 -34.72
C THR A 230 41.00 -29.62 -34.37
N ASP A 231 40.93 -28.70 -35.34
CA ASP A 231 41.06 -27.25 -35.16
C ASP A 231 39.71 -26.50 -35.32
N GLY A 232 38.59 -27.23 -35.19
CA GLY A 232 37.23 -26.76 -35.49
C GLY A 232 36.76 -27.04 -36.92
N SER A 233 37.50 -27.85 -37.67
CA SER A 233 37.09 -28.41 -38.98
C SER A 233 36.64 -29.88 -38.89
N TYR A 234 35.74 -30.29 -39.79
CA TYR A 234 35.23 -31.65 -39.91
C TYR A 234 35.09 -32.01 -41.41
N LEU A 235 35.70 -33.12 -41.84
CA LEU A 235 35.72 -33.59 -43.23
C LEU A 235 36.10 -32.52 -44.29
N GLY A 236 36.89 -31.51 -43.90
CA GLY A 236 37.34 -30.41 -44.77
C GLY A 236 36.48 -29.14 -44.71
N GLU A 237 35.27 -29.19 -44.16
CA GLU A 237 34.48 -28.00 -43.84
C GLU A 237 34.88 -27.43 -42.48
N ARG A 238 34.71 -26.11 -42.28
CA ARG A 238 35.05 -25.44 -41.01
C ARG A 238 33.79 -24.92 -40.32
N HIS A 239 33.56 -25.40 -39.10
CA HIS A 239 32.40 -25.03 -38.29
C HIS A 239 32.77 -24.02 -37.18
N PHE A 240 33.98 -24.11 -36.63
CA PHE A 240 34.53 -23.13 -35.69
C PHE A 240 36.06 -22.99 -35.85
N ARG A 241 36.69 -22.24 -34.94
CA ARG A 241 38.15 -22.12 -34.84
C ARG A 241 38.56 -22.29 -33.39
N CYS A 242 39.50 -23.19 -33.15
CA CYS A 242 40.21 -23.40 -31.90
C CYS A 242 41.67 -23.77 -32.23
N PRO A 243 42.59 -23.89 -31.26
CA PRO A 243 43.91 -24.45 -31.51
C PRO A 243 43.83 -25.88 -32.06
N ALA A 244 44.88 -26.33 -32.74
CA ALA A 244 44.97 -27.73 -33.18
C ALA A 244 44.85 -28.69 -31.98
N ASN A 245 44.32 -29.89 -32.23
CA ASN A 245 44.04 -30.92 -31.23
C ASN A 245 43.00 -30.54 -30.15
N LYS A 246 42.35 -29.38 -30.22
CA LYS A 246 41.34 -28.94 -29.22
C LYS A 246 39.89 -28.97 -29.69
N GLY A 247 39.62 -29.15 -30.98
CA GLY A 247 38.25 -29.19 -31.50
C GLY A 247 37.66 -30.60 -31.47
N LEU A 248 36.56 -30.81 -30.76
CA LEU A 248 35.83 -32.08 -30.70
C LEU A 248 34.41 -31.93 -31.25
N PHE A 249 33.96 -32.91 -32.05
CA PHE A 249 32.59 -32.97 -32.56
C PHE A 249 31.86 -34.18 -31.95
N VAL A 250 30.77 -33.92 -31.23
CA VAL A 250 29.93 -34.94 -30.60
C VAL A 250 28.44 -34.62 -30.79
N LYS A 251 27.58 -35.64 -30.71
CA LYS A 251 26.13 -35.42 -30.67
C LYS A 251 25.77 -34.56 -29.46
N LEU A 252 24.92 -33.55 -29.62
CA LEU A 252 24.58 -32.59 -28.56
C LEU A 252 24.03 -33.27 -27.29
N ARG A 253 23.29 -34.37 -27.45
CA ARG A 253 22.78 -35.21 -26.35
C ARG A 253 23.84 -35.94 -25.52
N ASN A 254 25.08 -36.02 -26.03
CA ASN A 254 26.21 -36.63 -25.32
C ASN A 254 26.96 -35.59 -24.46
N CYS A 255 26.61 -34.30 -24.58
CA CYS A 255 27.13 -33.23 -23.76
C CYS A 255 26.32 -33.13 -22.47
N ARG A 256 27.00 -33.09 -21.32
CA ARG A 256 26.41 -32.68 -20.04
C ARG A 256 26.96 -31.31 -19.65
N ARG A 257 26.29 -30.59 -18.76
CA ARG A 257 26.88 -29.38 -18.16
C ARG A 257 28.11 -29.77 -17.34
N ASP A 258 29.16 -28.98 -17.44
CA ASP A 258 30.41 -29.17 -16.70
C ASP A 258 30.16 -29.18 -15.18
N SER A 259 30.30 -30.35 -14.55
CA SER A 259 30.02 -30.57 -13.13
C SER A 259 30.92 -29.79 -12.17
N ARG A 260 32.02 -29.20 -12.67
CA ARG A 260 32.90 -28.32 -11.89
C ARG A 260 32.23 -26.97 -11.57
N PHE A 261 31.14 -26.61 -12.27
CA PHE A 261 30.43 -25.35 -12.10
C PHE A 261 28.96 -25.61 -11.72
N PRO A 262 28.50 -25.15 -10.54
CA PRO A 262 27.08 -25.20 -10.19
C PRO A 262 26.24 -24.48 -11.25
N ALA A 263 25.08 -25.05 -11.58
CA ALA A 263 24.12 -24.36 -12.43
C ALA A 263 23.75 -23.00 -11.79
N PRO A 264 23.57 -21.92 -12.58
CA PRO A 264 23.07 -20.66 -12.05
C PRO A 264 21.74 -20.90 -11.33
N GLU A 265 21.65 -20.49 -10.06
CA GLU A 265 20.39 -20.58 -9.33
C GLU A 265 19.31 -19.83 -10.13
N MET A 266 18.24 -20.55 -10.53
CA MET A 266 17.07 -19.87 -11.08
C MET A 266 16.54 -18.91 -10.01
N PRO A 267 16.25 -17.63 -10.34
CA PRO A 267 15.80 -16.65 -9.36
C PRO A 267 14.47 -17.12 -8.76
N VAL A 268 14.54 -17.69 -7.56
CA VAL A 268 13.43 -18.41 -6.94
C VAL A 268 12.28 -17.44 -6.68
N ASN A 269 11.11 -17.71 -7.27
CA ASN A 269 9.94 -16.89 -7.06
C ASN A 269 9.50 -16.97 -5.59
N GLN A 270 9.71 -15.88 -4.84
CA GLN A 270 9.41 -15.82 -3.40
C GLN A 270 7.89 -15.98 -3.11
N VAL A 271 7.03 -15.76 -4.11
CA VAL A 271 5.57 -16.01 -4.04
C VAL A 271 5.24 -17.51 -4.13
N GLU A 272 6.04 -18.29 -4.84
CA GLU A 272 5.88 -19.75 -4.96
C GLU A 272 6.58 -20.51 -3.83
N ARG A 273 7.71 -19.99 -3.34
CA ARG A 273 8.51 -20.61 -2.27
C ARG A 273 7.73 -20.91 -0.98
N CYS A 274 6.62 -20.19 -0.73
CA CYS A 274 5.68 -20.41 0.38
C CYS A 274 5.15 -21.86 0.48
N ASN A 275 5.22 -22.64 -0.60
CA ASN A 275 4.70 -24.00 -0.70
C ASN A 275 5.83 -25.07 -0.64
N SER A 276 7.09 -24.67 -0.44
CA SER A 276 8.24 -25.58 -0.54
C SER A 276 8.45 -26.46 0.71
N ILE A 277 9.07 -27.64 0.53
CA ILE A 277 9.13 -28.70 1.55
C ILE A 277 9.84 -28.26 2.85
N ALA A 278 10.75 -27.29 2.78
CA ALA A 278 11.41 -26.68 3.95
C ALA A 278 10.43 -25.97 4.91
N PHE A 279 9.17 -25.78 4.54
CA PHE A 279 8.12 -25.14 5.35
C PHE A 279 7.16 -26.15 6.02
N ALA A 280 7.44 -27.46 5.97
CA ALA A 280 6.54 -28.49 6.50
C ALA A 280 6.14 -28.25 7.97
N GLU A 281 7.11 -27.96 8.86
CA GLU A 281 6.86 -27.63 10.27
C GLU A 281 6.18 -26.26 10.49
N TRP A 282 6.06 -25.44 9.44
CA TRP A 282 5.46 -24.11 9.46
C TRP A 282 4.13 -24.04 8.72
N GLY A 283 3.60 -25.18 8.23
CA GLY A 283 2.27 -25.27 7.67
C GLY A 283 1.16 -25.00 8.70
N SER A 284 -0.02 -24.60 8.21
CA SER A 284 -1.26 -24.61 9.00
C SER A 284 -2.30 -25.49 8.31
N GLU A 285 -2.98 -26.31 9.11
CA GLU A 285 -4.03 -27.23 8.64
C GLU A 285 -5.28 -26.47 8.17
N ARG A 286 -6.18 -27.17 7.47
CA ARG A 286 -7.51 -26.67 7.10
C ARG A 286 -8.55 -27.21 8.09
N VAL A 287 -9.25 -26.32 8.79
CA VAL A 287 -10.23 -26.66 9.83
C VAL A 287 -11.64 -26.33 9.32
N GLU A 288 -12.41 -27.36 8.96
CA GLU A 288 -13.81 -27.23 8.50
C GLU A 288 -14.77 -26.83 9.62
N GLU A 289 -14.51 -27.32 10.84
CA GLU A 289 -15.33 -27.08 12.02
C GLU A 289 -15.38 -25.59 12.35
N HIS A 290 -16.58 -25.04 12.48
CA HIS A 290 -16.76 -23.65 12.86
C HIS A 290 -16.16 -23.41 14.25
N THR A 291 -15.08 -22.65 14.30
CA THR A 291 -14.39 -22.29 15.53
C THR A 291 -14.79 -20.87 15.94
N PRO A 292 -15.53 -20.65 17.04
CA PRO A 292 -15.76 -19.31 17.59
C PRO A 292 -14.46 -18.73 18.17
N PRO A 293 -14.36 -17.40 18.37
CA PRO A 293 -13.22 -16.81 19.06
C PRO A 293 -13.17 -17.26 20.53
N LEU A 294 -11.96 -17.35 21.09
CA LEU A 294 -11.77 -17.49 22.54
C LEU A 294 -11.77 -16.11 23.21
N GLU A 295 -12.07 -16.09 24.51
CA GLU A 295 -11.98 -14.90 25.37
C GLU A 295 -11.18 -15.19 26.65
N GLY A 296 -10.92 -14.15 27.45
CA GLY A 296 -10.29 -14.24 28.76
C GLY A 296 -8.86 -14.78 28.74
N ASP A 297 -8.51 -15.56 29.77
CA ASP A 297 -7.19 -16.17 29.90
C ASP A 297 -6.91 -17.22 28.81
N GLU A 298 -7.92 -17.94 28.32
CA GLU A 298 -7.76 -18.96 27.27
C GLU A 298 -7.27 -18.34 25.95
N ALA A 299 -7.83 -17.19 25.56
CA ALA A 299 -7.37 -16.43 24.41
C ALA A 299 -5.91 -15.97 24.57
N ARG A 300 -5.52 -15.55 25.78
CA ARG A 300 -4.13 -15.19 26.08
C ARG A 300 -3.21 -16.40 25.97
N GLU A 301 -3.58 -17.55 26.51
CA GLU A 301 -2.75 -18.77 26.49
C GLU A 301 -2.61 -19.37 25.09
N LEU A 302 -3.68 -19.32 24.27
CA LEU A 302 -3.60 -19.71 22.87
C LEU A 302 -2.68 -18.77 22.08
N TYR A 303 -2.89 -17.46 22.16
CA TYR A 303 -2.25 -16.50 21.27
C TYR A 303 -0.88 -16.00 21.75
N GLN A 304 -0.62 -15.85 23.05
CA GLN A 304 0.64 -15.26 23.53
C GLN A 304 1.85 -16.16 23.21
N GLY A 305 2.81 -15.66 22.44
CA GLY A 305 4.04 -16.41 22.16
C GLY A 305 4.78 -16.01 20.88
N TRP A 306 5.86 -16.75 20.65
CA TRP A 306 6.60 -16.83 19.39
C TRP A 306 5.92 -17.84 18.46
N LYS A 307 5.93 -17.63 17.13
CA LYS A 307 5.16 -18.42 16.15
C LYS A 307 3.66 -18.46 16.49
N ARG A 308 3.09 -17.27 16.73
CA ARG A 308 1.67 -17.07 17.04
C ARG A 308 1.10 -15.90 16.23
N GLY A 309 -0.18 -16.00 15.90
CA GLY A 309 -0.87 -15.14 14.96
C GLY A 309 -0.60 -15.50 13.49
N ILE A 310 -0.89 -14.56 12.59
CA ILE A 310 -0.76 -14.76 11.14
C ILE A 310 0.69 -14.47 10.71
N GLN A 311 1.33 -15.39 10.00
CA GLN A 311 2.68 -15.20 9.46
C GLN A 311 2.69 -14.22 8.28
N GLY A 312 3.46 -13.13 8.40
CA GLY A 312 3.60 -12.15 7.33
C GLY A 312 4.68 -12.49 6.31
N HIS A 313 4.43 -12.16 5.03
CA HIS A 313 5.35 -12.37 3.90
C HIS A 313 5.09 -11.37 2.78
N LEU A 314 6.14 -10.88 2.12
CA LEU A 314 6.07 -9.94 0.98
C LEU A 314 5.10 -8.77 1.20
N ASN A 315 5.38 -7.93 2.22
CA ASN A 315 4.63 -6.72 2.55
C ASN A 315 3.16 -6.94 2.98
N SER A 316 2.79 -8.12 3.48
CA SER A 316 1.40 -8.47 3.85
C SER A 316 0.83 -7.84 5.12
N CYS A 317 1.62 -7.10 5.93
CA CYS A 317 1.21 -6.69 7.29
C CYS A 317 -0.13 -5.95 7.36
N TYR A 318 -0.51 -5.19 6.32
CA TYR A 318 -1.82 -4.54 6.20
C TYR A 318 -2.99 -5.55 6.28
N LEU A 319 -2.82 -6.72 5.65
CA LEU A 319 -3.77 -7.82 5.63
C LEU A 319 -3.65 -8.66 6.90
N ASP A 320 -2.43 -9.00 7.32
CA ASP A 320 -2.20 -9.86 8.51
C ASP A 320 -2.75 -9.20 9.77
N ALA A 321 -2.39 -7.93 10.02
CA ALA A 321 -2.82 -7.19 11.20
C ALA A 321 -4.34 -6.96 11.19
N THR A 322 -4.94 -6.70 10.02
CA THR A 322 -6.38 -6.46 9.88
C THR A 322 -7.20 -7.74 10.04
N LEU A 323 -6.77 -8.87 9.47
CA LEU A 323 -7.42 -10.17 9.69
C LEU A 323 -7.30 -10.61 11.15
N PHE A 324 -6.14 -10.43 11.78
CA PHE A 324 -5.98 -10.73 13.20
C PHE A 324 -6.83 -9.79 14.09
N SER A 325 -6.90 -8.49 13.78
CA SER A 325 -7.79 -7.53 14.46
C SER A 325 -9.27 -7.93 14.38
N LEU A 326 -9.74 -8.36 13.20
CA LEU A 326 -11.15 -8.67 12.97
C LEU A 326 -11.60 -10.01 13.59
N PHE A 327 -10.76 -11.04 13.51
CA PHE A 327 -11.21 -12.42 13.71
C PHE A 327 -10.57 -13.18 14.88
N SER A 328 -9.50 -12.69 15.53
CA SER A 328 -8.82 -13.47 16.58
C SER A 328 -9.67 -13.66 17.85
N CYS A 329 -10.04 -12.55 18.51
CA CYS A 329 -10.71 -12.53 19.81
C CYS A 329 -12.11 -11.87 19.75
N CYS A 330 -12.69 -11.72 18.56
CA CYS A 330 -13.99 -11.09 18.35
C CYS A 330 -14.78 -11.81 17.25
N SER A 331 -16.11 -11.76 17.36
CA SER A 331 -17.06 -12.41 16.44
C SER A 331 -17.84 -11.45 15.56
N SER A 332 -17.71 -10.13 15.76
CA SER A 332 -18.54 -9.13 15.07
C SER A 332 -18.21 -8.93 13.59
N ALA A 333 -17.26 -9.70 13.06
CA ALA A 333 -16.97 -9.84 11.64
C ALA A 333 -17.39 -11.22 11.06
N ASP A 334 -17.80 -12.19 11.89
CA ASP A 334 -17.96 -13.60 11.48
C ASP A 334 -19.10 -13.82 10.48
N TRP A 335 -20.07 -12.93 10.44
CA TRP A 335 -21.12 -12.90 9.42
C TRP A 335 -20.57 -12.85 7.99
N VAL A 336 -19.35 -12.32 7.78
CA VAL A 336 -18.62 -12.34 6.50
C VAL A 336 -18.27 -13.78 6.07
N LEU A 337 -17.95 -14.64 7.04
CA LEU A 337 -17.55 -16.05 6.83
C LEU A 337 -18.73 -16.94 6.41
N PHE A 338 -19.95 -16.45 6.64
CA PHE A 338 -21.22 -17.14 6.38
C PHE A 338 -22.15 -16.36 5.43
N TRP A 339 -21.66 -15.27 4.82
CA TRP A 339 -22.44 -14.41 3.95
C TRP A 339 -23.01 -15.19 2.75
N PRO A 340 -24.33 -15.11 2.44
CA PRO A 340 -24.92 -15.89 1.36
C PRO A 340 -24.27 -15.62 0.00
N SER A 341 -23.72 -16.68 -0.61
CA SER A 341 -23.19 -16.66 -1.98
C SER A 341 -23.82 -17.79 -2.80
N ASP A 342 -24.26 -17.47 -4.02
CA ASP A 342 -24.68 -18.50 -4.98
C ASP A 342 -23.45 -19.25 -5.49
N ARG A 343 -23.34 -20.51 -5.09
CA ARG A 343 -22.21 -21.41 -5.41
C ARG A 343 -22.10 -21.74 -6.89
N HIS A 344 -23.15 -21.53 -7.69
CA HIS A 344 -23.15 -21.77 -9.13
C HIS A 344 -22.90 -20.48 -9.94
N ALA A 345 -23.24 -19.31 -9.41
CA ALA A 345 -22.92 -18.03 -10.04
C ALA A 345 -21.49 -17.54 -9.73
N ASP A 346 -21.00 -17.76 -8.50
CA ASP A 346 -19.84 -17.04 -7.96
C ASP A 346 -18.79 -17.95 -7.30
N GLN A 347 -18.19 -18.81 -8.13
CA GLN A 347 -17.12 -19.73 -7.73
C GLN A 347 -15.98 -19.03 -6.96
N ASN A 348 -15.56 -17.84 -7.39
CA ASN A 348 -14.48 -17.08 -6.73
C ASN A 348 -14.89 -16.56 -5.35
N SER A 349 -16.14 -16.14 -5.16
CA SER A 349 -16.65 -15.72 -3.84
C SER A 349 -16.68 -16.92 -2.89
N SER A 350 -17.28 -18.04 -3.33
CA SER A 350 -17.36 -19.25 -2.51
C SER A 350 -15.96 -19.82 -2.18
N GLN A 351 -14.98 -19.70 -3.08
CA GLN A 351 -13.60 -20.10 -2.82
C GLN A 351 -12.90 -19.16 -1.83
N ALA A 352 -13.08 -17.84 -1.97
CA ALA A 352 -12.51 -16.86 -1.05
C ALA A 352 -13.11 -16.97 0.37
N GLN A 353 -14.42 -17.19 0.46
CA GLN A 353 -15.11 -17.41 1.73
C GLN A 353 -14.63 -18.69 2.42
N ASP A 354 -14.53 -19.80 1.71
CA ASP A 354 -14.06 -21.05 2.31
C ASP A 354 -12.57 -21.01 2.68
N LEU A 355 -11.72 -20.37 1.87
CA LEU A 355 -10.32 -20.11 2.22
C LEU A 355 -10.21 -19.27 3.50
N LEU A 356 -10.96 -18.16 3.59
CA LEU A 356 -10.96 -17.28 4.76
C LEU A 356 -11.48 -18.01 6.01
N ARG A 357 -12.56 -18.79 5.88
CA ARG A 357 -13.16 -19.57 6.97
C ARG A 357 -12.24 -20.71 7.42
N CYS A 358 -11.85 -21.59 6.51
CA CYS A 358 -11.26 -22.90 6.83
C CYS A 358 -9.74 -22.93 6.86
N GLU A 359 -9.06 -22.05 6.12
CA GLU A 359 -7.59 -22.05 6.05
C GLU A 359 -6.96 -20.86 6.79
N ILE A 360 -7.76 -19.87 7.20
CA ILE A 360 -7.30 -18.70 7.97
C ILE A 360 -8.00 -18.61 9.33
N VAL A 361 -9.30 -18.31 9.40
CA VAL A 361 -9.96 -17.97 10.68
C VAL A 361 -10.12 -19.17 11.62
N ASN A 362 -10.67 -20.30 11.16
CA ASN A 362 -10.81 -21.49 12.00
C ASN A 362 -9.43 -22.00 12.50
N PRO A 363 -8.37 -22.16 11.67
CA PRO A 363 -7.04 -22.53 12.15
C PRO A 363 -6.41 -21.50 13.10
N LEU A 364 -6.61 -20.20 12.87
CA LEU A 364 -6.13 -19.14 13.77
C LEU A 364 -6.73 -19.29 15.18
N ARG A 365 -8.03 -19.57 15.27
CA ARG A 365 -8.74 -19.75 16.55
C ARG A 365 -8.53 -21.14 17.17
N ARG A 366 -8.26 -22.16 16.36
CA ARG A 366 -8.04 -23.53 16.85
C ARG A 366 -6.62 -23.79 17.34
N TYR A 367 -5.63 -23.17 16.69
CA TYR A 367 -4.21 -23.46 16.90
C TYR A 367 -3.34 -22.24 17.24
N GLY A 368 -3.91 -21.03 17.20
CA GLY A 368 -3.19 -19.79 17.52
C GLY A 368 -2.20 -19.32 16.44
N TYR A 369 -2.19 -19.93 15.25
CA TYR A 369 -1.21 -19.66 14.19
C TYR A 369 -1.77 -19.96 12.78
N VAL A 370 -1.38 -19.16 11.79
CA VAL A 370 -1.66 -19.37 10.35
C VAL A 370 -0.41 -19.05 9.54
N CYS A 371 -0.10 -19.88 8.53
CA CYS A 371 1.10 -19.70 7.71
C CYS A 371 0.88 -18.81 6.47
N ALA A 372 1.97 -18.21 5.97
CA ALA A 372 1.91 -17.19 4.94
C ALA A 372 1.41 -17.69 3.56
N SER A 373 1.41 -19.00 3.30
CA SER A 373 0.84 -19.53 2.05
C SER A 373 -0.68 -19.39 1.99
N LYS A 374 -1.38 -19.39 3.14
CA LYS A 374 -2.83 -19.21 3.23
C LYS A 374 -3.23 -17.78 2.90
N THR A 375 -2.54 -16.80 3.50
CA THR A 375 -2.76 -15.37 3.17
C THR A 375 -2.29 -15.05 1.76
N MET A 376 -1.22 -15.66 1.25
CA MET A 376 -0.82 -15.53 -0.16
C MET A 376 -1.87 -16.07 -1.13
N ASN A 377 -2.58 -17.16 -0.81
CA ASN A 377 -3.70 -17.63 -1.61
C ASN A 377 -4.87 -16.64 -1.62
N LEU A 378 -5.16 -15.96 -0.50
CA LEU A 378 -6.17 -14.91 -0.45
C LEU A 378 -5.76 -13.69 -1.28
N ARG A 379 -4.48 -13.29 -1.21
CA ARG A 379 -3.90 -12.20 -2.04
C ARG A 379 -4.01 -12.51 -3.54
N ARG A 380 -3.79 -13.76 -3.97
CA ARG A 380 -4.01 -14.22 -5.36
C ARG A 380 -5.48 -14.08 -5.80
N LEU A 381 -6.45 -14.44 -4.96
CA LEU A 381 -7.87 -14.30 -5.28
C LEU A 381 -8.30 -12.81 -5.38
N LEU A 382 -7.79 -11.97 -4.49
CA LEU A 382 -7.99 -10.51 -4.53
C LEU A 382 -7.43 -9.89 -5.82
N GLU A 383 -6.20 -10.25 -6.20
CA GLU A 383 -5.56 -9.78 -7.44
C GLU A 383 -6.34 -10.24 -8.69
N ALA A 384 -6.75 -11.51 -8.74
CA ALA A 384 -7.47 -12.10 -9.87
C ALA A 384 -8.86 -11.48 -10.12
N VAL A 385 -9.62 -11.13 -9.07
CA VAL A 385 -10.96 -10.54 -9.21
C VAL A 385 -10.92 -9.03 -9.48
N ASN A 386 -9.88 -8.34 -9.02
CA ASN A 386 -9.80 -6.88 -9.14
C ASN A 386 -9.03 -6.37 -10.37
N SER A 387 -8.28 -7.23 -11.06
CA SER A 387 -7.31 -6.83 -12.10
C SER A 387 -6.26 -5.82 -11.60
N ASP A 388 -6.04 -5.77 -10.28
CA ASP A 388 -5.16 -4.81 -9.60
C ASP A 388 -3.80 -5.45 -9.30
N THR A 389 -2.83 -5.15 -10.16
CA THR A 389 -1.49 -5.73 -10.12
C THR A 389 -0.68 -5.16 -8.96
N GLY A 390 -0.49 -5.96 -7.92
CA GLY A 390 0.26 -5.60 -6.72
C GLY A 390 -0.19 -6.30 -5.46
N PHE A 391 -1.41 -6.86 -5.43
CA PHE A 391 -1.96 -7.46 -4.21
C PHE A 391 -1.09 -8.59 -3.63
N THR A 392 -0.28 -9.30 -4.42
CA THR A 392 0.66 -10.34 -3.94
C THR A 392 2.08 -9.85 -3.57
N ASN A 393 2.47 -8.60 -3.86
CA ASN A 393 3.87 -8.15 -3.68
C ASN A 393 4.07 -6.74 -3.12
N GLN A 394 3.09 -5.84 -3.22
CA GLN A 394 3.13 -4.48 -2.68
C GLN A 394 2.49 -4.39 -1.30
N GLU A 395 2.86 -3.34 -0.56
CA GLU A 395 2.07 -2.83 0.56
C GLU A 395 0.78 -2.19 -0.01
N LYS A 396 -0.36 -2.43 0.65
CA LYS A 396 -1.65 -1.78 0.39
C LYS A 396 -2.19 -1.24 1.72
N ASP A 397 -3.22 -0.41 1.69
CA ASP A 397 -3.83 0.11 2.92
C ASP A 397 -5.00 -0.77 3.42
N PRO A 398 -5.24 -0.88 4.74
CA PRO A 398 -6.29 -1.71 5.33
C PRO A 398 -7.70 -1.51 4.76
N GLU A 399 -8.10 -0.27 4.47
CA GLU A 399 -9.39 0.03 3.85
C GLU A 399 -9.45 -0.38 2.37
N GLU A 400 -8.35 -0.33 1.64
CA GLU A 400 -8.28 -0.86 0.28
C GLU A 400 -8.47 -2.37 0.31
N PHE A 401 -7.71 -3.06 1.18
CA PHE A 401 -7.87 -4.50 1.42
C PHE A 401 -9.30 -4.88 1.82
N LEU A 402 -9.91 -4.16 2.77
CA LEU A 402 -11.26 -4.46 3.25
C LEU A 402 -12.33 -4.21 2.19
N ASN A 403 -12.27 -3.07 1.48
CA ASN A 403 -13.19 -2.83 0.36
C ASN A 403 -13.03 -3.90 -0.74
N LYS A 404 -11.79 -4.36 -1.03
CA LYS A 404 -11.56 -5.46 -1.98
C LYS A 404 -12.01 -6.83 -1.47
N LEU A 405 -11.92 -7.09 -0.17
CA LEU A 405 -12.42 -8.31 0.45
C LEU A 405 -13.96 -8.36 0.44
N PHE A 406 -14.63 -7.27 0.81
CA PHE A 406 -16.09 -7.19 0.78
C PHE A 406 -16.64 -7.22 -0.66
N GLN A 407 -15.94 -6.61 -1.62
CA GLN A 407 -16.25 -6.74 -3.05
C GLN A 407 -16.11 -8.20 -3.55
N LEU A 408 -15.03 -8.89 -3.15
CA LEU A 408 -14.77 -10.30 -3.51
C LEU A 408 -15.83 -11.26 -2.92
N LEU A 409 -16.27 -11.00 -1.69
CA LEU A 409 -17.27 -11.80 -0.96
C LEU A 409 -18.73 -11.34 -1.19
N ARG A 410 -18.94 -10.31 -2.01
CA ARG A 410 -20.25 -9.68 -2.31
C ARG A 410 -21.07 -9.32 -1.07
N VAL A 411 -20.37 -8.82 -0.06
CA VAL A 411 -20.90 -8.41 1.25
C VAL A 411 -21.61 -7.05 1.15
N GLU A 412 -22.82 -6.94 1.72
CA GLU A 412 -23.52 -5.65 1.82
C GLU A 412 -22.92 -4.74 2.91
N PRO A 413 -23.08 -3.40 2.83
CA PRO A 413 -22.42 -2.50 3.77
C PRO A 413 -23.15 -2.38 5.11
N LEU A 414 -22.42 -2.55 6.22
CA LEU A 414 -22.99 -2.48 7.58
C LEU A 414 -23.40 -1.07 8.00
N LEU A 415 -22.69 -0.03 7.53
CA LEU A 415 -22.88 1.33 8.03
C LEU A 415 -23.86 2.08 7.12
N LYS A 416 -25.10 2.23 7.58
CA LYS A 416 -26.09 3.09 6.95
C LYS A 416 -26.07 4.47 7.61
N ILE A 417 -25.61 5.47 6.87
CA ILE A 417 -25.40 6.85 7.35
C ILE A 417 -26.28 7.81 6.53
N ARG A 418 -26.97 8.74 7.18
CA ARG A 418 -27.90 9.70 6.55
C ARG A 418 -27.40 11.13 6.74
N PHE A 419 -27.43 11.92 5.67
CA PHE A 419 -27.24 13.38 5.73
C PHE A 419 -28.61 14.06 5.87
N GLY A 420 -28.95 14.53 7.07
CA GLY A 420 -30.23 15.19 7.37
C GLY A 420 -31.47 14.43 6.87
N HIS A 421 -32.02 14.83 5.73
CA HIS A 421 -33.23 14.23 5.13
C HIS A 421 -33.00 13.45 3.81
N THR A 422 -31.75 13.19 3.40
CA THR A 422 -31.47 12.40 2.20
C THR A 422 -31.82 10.91 2.36
N GLN A 423 -31.76 10.17 1.26
CA GLN A 423 -31.57 8.71 1.32
C GLN A 423 -30.28 8.38 2.09
N PRO A 424 -30.21 7.21 2.76
CA PRO A 424 -28.96 6.71 3.34
C PRO A 424 -27.87 6.54 2.28
N GLN A 425 -26.62 6.73 2.71
CA GLN A 425 -25.43 6.21 2.08
C GLN A 425 -24.99 4.96 2.85
N GLU A 426 -24.42 3.99 2.16
CA GLU A 426 -24.04 2.69 2.73
C GLU A 426 -22.53 2.48 2.52
N CYS A 427 -21.80 2.17 3.60
CA CYS A 427 -20.36 1.90 3.56
C CYS A 427 -19.93 0.84 4.59
N HIS A 428 -18.72 0.31 4.45
CA HIS A 428 -18.15 -0.66 5.40
C HIS A 428 -17.24 -0.01 6.45
N LEU A 429 -16.68 1.16 6.16
CA LEU A 429 -15.79 1.94 7.02
C LEU A 429 -16.20 3.41 7.02
N TYR A 430 -15.89 4.13 8.09
CA TYR A 430 -16.04 5.58 8.16
C TYR A 430 -14.71 6.27 8.42
N GLN A 431 -14.36 7.24 7.57
CA GLN A 431 -13.20 8.11 7.78
C GLN A 431 -13.58 9.22 8.76
N LEU A 432 -12.88 9.27 9.90
CA LEU A 432 -12.98 10.41 10.81
C LEU A 432 -12.32 11.64 10.18
N PHE A 433 -13.06 12.74 10.13
CA PHE A 433 -12.55 14.05 9.76
C PHE A 433 -12.21 14.86 11.02
N PRO A 434 -11.13 15.65 11.01
CA PRO A 434 -10.75 16.49 12.14
C PRO A 434 -11.75 17.65 12.37
N PRO A 435 -11.85 18.19 13.59
CA PRO A 435 -12.62 19.41 13.85
C PRO A 435 -12.10 20.60 13.03
N ALA A 436 -13.00 21.49 12.59
CA ALA A 436 -12.65 22.70 11.82
C ALA A 436 -12.11 23.83 12.71
N LEU A 437 -11.08 23.55 13.51
CA LEU A 437 -10.50 24.51 14.46
C LEU A 437 -9.84 25.72 13.76
N PRO A 438 -9.84 26.91 14.39
CA PRO A 438 -9.49 28.16 13.74
C PRO A 438 -7.98 28.30 13.45
N SER A 439 -7.68 29.08 12.43
CA SER A 439 -6.35 29.26 11.84
C SER A 439 -5.31 29.92 12.77
N THR A 440 -4.52 29.10 13.47
CA THR A 440 -3.16 29.46 13.91
C THR A 440 -2.19 28.30 13.61
N PRO A 441 -1.28 28.43 12.62
CA PRO A 441 -0.48 27.31 12.12
C PRO A 441 0.79 27.02 12.97
N SER A 442 0.67 27.15 14.30
CA SER A 442 1.83 27.21 15.23
C SER A 442 1.80 26.20 16.38
N SER A 443 0.74 25.39 16.50
CA SER A 443 0.65 24.31 17.49
C SER A 443 -0.26 23.18 16.97
N PRO A 444 0.15 21.90 17.05
CA PRO A 444 -0.78 20.79 16.86
C PRO A 444 -1.83 20.80 17.98
N VAL A 445 -2.99 20.19 17.72
CA VAL A 445 -3.90 19.80 18.81
C VAL A 445 -3.27 18.56 19.44
N PRO A 446 -2.83 18.59 20.71
CA PRO A 446 -1.94 17.56 21.23
C PRO A 446 -2.63 16.19 21.27
N ILE A 447 -3.89 16.16 21.74
CA ILE A 447 -4.68 14.94 21.94
C ILE A 447 -6.13 15.15 21.54
N ALA A 448 -6.76 14.12 20.99
CA ALA A 448 -8.21 13.97 20.88
C ALA A 448 -8.62 12.50 21.08
N SER A 449 -9.79 12.24 21.68
CA SER A 449 -10.37 10.88 21.75
C SER A 449 -11.15 10.54 20.49
N VAL A 450 -11.32 9.24 20.24
CA VAL A 450 -12.15 8.76 19.13
C VAL A 450 -13.63 9.16 19.30
N GLN A 451 -14.14 9.28 20.53
CA GLN A 451 -15.47 9.84 20.80
C GLN A 451 -15.57 11.29 20.30
N ALA A 452 -14.63 12.17 20.70
CA ALA A 452 -14.64 13.58 20.31
C ALA A 452 -14.46 13.76 18.80
N LEU A 453 -13.61 12.95 18.17
CA LEU A 453 -13.43 12.92 16.71
C LEU A 453 -14.70 12.44 15.99
N LEU A 454 -15.36 11.39 16.48
CA LEU A 454 -16.60 10.87 15.88
C LEU A 454 -17.77 11.87 16.02
N GLU A 455 -17.99 12.42 17.22
CA GLU A 455 -19.00 13.47 17.45
C GLU A 455 -18.75 14.68 16.56
N SER A 456 -17.50 15.17 16.50
CA SER A 456 -17.12 16.30 15.65
C SER A 456 -17.34 15.99 14.16
N SER A 457 -16.86 14.84 13.68
CA SER A 457 -16.92 14.45 12.26
C SER A 457 -18.37 14.30 11.79
N PHE A 458 -19.23 13.68 12.59
CA PHE A 458 -20.67 13.57 12.28
C PHE A 458 -21.37 14.94 12.33
N LEU A 459 -21.09 15.75 13.35
CA LEU A 459 -21.78 17.02 13.58
C LEU A 459 -21.43 18.08 12.51
N HIS A 460 -20.16 18.20 12.11
CA HIS A 460 -19.74 19.11 11.03
C HIS A 460 -20.29 18.66 9.66
N ALA A 461 -20.37 17.34 9.42
CA ALA A 461 -20.87 16.79 8.18
C ALA A 461 -22.40 16.62 8.13
N GLY A 462 -23.14 16.96 9.21
CA GLY A 462 -24.60 16.84 9.26
C GLY A 462 -25.13 15.39 9.20
N LEU A 463 -24.33 14.44 9.68
CA LEU A 463 -24.57 13.00 9.56
C LEU A 463 -25.26 12.42 10.81
N LYS A 464 -26.07 11.40 10.60
CA LYS A 464 -26.60 10.49 11.64
C LYS A 464 -26.55 9.03 11.16
N PHE A 465 -26.32 8.10 12.08
CA PHE A 465 -26.53 6.67 11.83
C PHE A 465 -28.03 6.38 11.69
N VAL A 466 -28.40 5.56 10.69
CA VAL A 466 -29.80 5.16 10.47
C VAL A 466 -30.24 4.12 11.51
N GLU A 467 -29.34 3.21 11.84
CA GLU A 467 -29.52 2.11 12.79
C GLU A 467 -28.18 1.84 13.51
N ALA A 468 -28.20 1.10 14.62
CA ALA A 468 -27.00 0.81 15.39
C ALA A 468 -26.16 -0.28 14.69
N PRO A 469 -24.91 -0.01 14.28
CA PRO A 469 -24.08 -1.00 13.62
C PRO A 469 -23.62 -2.08 14.62
N SER A 470 -23.62 -3.35 14.19
CA SER A 470 -23.06 -4.47 14.97
C SER A 470 -21.54 -4.38 15.09
N CYS A 471 -20.88 -3.91 14.04
CA CYS A 471 -19.44 -3.63 13.96
C CYS A 471 -19.21 -2.28 13.27
N LEU A 472 -18.33 -1.44 13.83
CA LEU A 472 -18.02 -0.10 13.35
C LEU A 472 -16.50 0.05 13.19
N LEU A 473 -16.08 0.28 11.94
CA LEU A 473 -14.67 0.44 11.55
C LEU A 473 -14.38 1.93 11.31
N LEU A 474 -13.58 2.52 12.19
CA LEU A 474 -13.23 3.96 12.15
C LEU A 474 -11.78 4.15 11.70
N LEU A 475 -11.57 4.79 10.55
CA LEU A 475 -10.26 5.22 10.09
C LEU A 475 -9.89 6.56 10.75
N MET A 476 -8.67 6.67 11.26
CA MET A 476 -8.20 7.85 11.98
C MET A 476 -7.81 9.00 11.02
N PRO A 477 -7.90 10.27 11.44
CA PRO A 477 -7.54 11.41 10.59
C PRO A 477 -6.01 11.47 10.35
N ARG A 478 -5.58 10.99 9.17
CA ARG A 478 -4.17 10.97 8.72
C ARG A 478 -4.07 11.56 7.31
N PHE A 479 -2.96 12.24 7.01
CA PHE A 479 -2.74 12.88 5.70
C PHE A 479 -1.41 12.42 5.11
N GLY A 480 -1.43 11.30 4.39
CA GLY A 480 -0.21 10.67 3.84
C GLY A 480 0.68 10.05 4.92
N LYS A 481 1.91 9.69 4.55
CA LYS A 481 2.81 8.90 5.41
C LYS A 481 3.52 9.71 6.51
N ASP A 482 3.75 11.00 6.29
CA ASP A 482 4.56 11.85 7.18
C ASP A 482 3.75 12.81 8.08
N PHE A 483 2.50 13.15 7.74
CA PHE A 483 1.70 14.11 8.52
C PHE A 483 0.66 13.43 9.42
N LYS A 484 0.93 13.49 10.72
CA LYS A 484 -0.07 13.25 11.79
C LYS A 484 -0.66 14.59 12.21
N MET A 485 -1.98 14.67 12.34
CA MET A 485 -2.66 15.90 12.79
C MET A 485 -2.70 16.06 14.32
N PHE A 486 -2.56 14.95 15.04
CA PHE A 486 -2.56 14.87 16.50
C PHE A 486 -1.30 14.13 16.96
N ASP A 487 -0.68 14.55 18.06
CA ASP A 487 0.50 13.87 18.62
C ASP A 487 0.12 12.52 19.24
N ALA A 488 -1.07 12.44 19.83
CA ALA A 488 -1.73 11.19 20.21
C ALA A 488 -3.24 11.24 19.91
N ILE A 489 -3.82 10.09 19.58
CA ILE A 489 -5.27 9.86 19.60
C ILE A 489 -5.54 8.87 20.73
N LEU A 490 -6.64 9.05 21.47
CA LEU A 490 -7.08 8.13 22.53
C LEU A 490 -8.22 7.22 21.99
N PRO A 491 -7.96 5.92 21.73
CA PRO A 491 -9.02 4.96 21.43
C PRO A 491 -9.96 4.82 22.64
N THR A 492 -11.17 5.34 22.53
CA THR A 492 -12.14 5.36 23.64
C THR A 492 -12.60 3.93 23.94
N LEU A 493 -12.38 3.40 25.14
CA LEU A 493 -12.74 2.00 25.47
C LEU A 493 -14.22 1.64 25.23
N SER A 494 -15.12 2.60 25.40
CA SER A 494 -16.53 2.50 25.04
C SER A 494 -16.99 3.79 24.36
N LEU A 495 -17.34 3.69 23.07
CA LEU A 495 -18.00 4.77 22.34
C LEU A 495 -19.49 4.80 22.68
N ASP A 496 -20.05 6.00 22.72
CA ASP A 496 -21.48 6.24 22.95
C ASP A 496 -22.08 6.86 21.68
N ILE A 497 -22.93 6.09 20.98
CA ILE A 497 -23.50 6.48 19.68
C ILE A 497 -24.96 6.96 19.79
N THR A 498 -25.54 6.94 21.00
CA THR A 498 -26.93 7.30 21.31
C THR A 498 -27.41 8.57 20.60
N ASP A 499 -26.58 9.61 20.64
CA ASP A 499 -26.86 10.97 20.16
C ASP A 499 -26.52 11.17 18.67
N LEU A 500 -25.85 10.18 18.05
CA LEU A 500 -25.51 10.11 16.63
C LEU A 500 -26.54 9.33 15.81
N LEU A 501 -27.50 8.66 16.43
CA LEU A 501 -28.56 7.91 15.77
C LEU A 501 -29.77 8.79 15.42
N ASP A 502 -30.43 8.49 14.31
CA ASP A 502 -31.47 9.36 13.73
C ASP A 502 -32.84 9.22 14.40
N ASP A 503 -33.23 8.03 14.86
CA ASP A 503 -34.56 7.76 15.48
C ASP A 503 -34.43 7.24 16.93
N THR A 504 -33.59 7.90 17.74
CA THR A 504 -33.42 7.62 19.18
C THR A 504 -34.07 8.68 20.07
N LEU A 505 -34.48 8.28 21.27
CA LEU A 505 -34.93 9.21 22.31
C LEU A 505 -33.73 9.78 23.07
N ARG A 506 -33.42 11.05 22.82
CA ARG A 506 -32.24 11.73 23.36
C ARG A 506 -32.59 12.66 24.52
N GLN A 507 -31.63 12.92 25.39
CA GLN A 507 -31.84 13.68 26.64
C GLN A 507 -31.41 15.14 26.51
N CYS A 508 -32.24 16.05 26.98
CA CYS A 508 -31.92 17.48 27.03
C CYS A 508 -30.75 17.74 27.99
N SER A 509 -29.69 18.38 27.48
CA SER A 509 -28.44 18.68 28.23
C SER A 509 -28.66 19.52 29.50
N ILE A 510 -29.81 20.20 29.63
CA ILE A 510 -30.16 21.03 30.78
C ILE A 510 -31.05 20.29 31.79
N CYS A 511 -32.15 19.68 31.34
CA CYS A 511 -33.22 19.18 32.22
C CYS A 511 -33.53 17.68 32.10
N GLN A 512 -32.79 16.94 31.27
CA GLN A 512 -32.93 15.48 31.04
C GLN A 512 -34.30 15.00 30.51
N ALA A 513 -35.26 15.90 30.25
CA ALA A 513 -36.45 15.62 29.45
C ALA A 513 -36.07 15.34 27.98
N VAL A 514 -36.99 14.80 27.18
CA VAL A 514 -36.73 14.47 25.76
C VAL A 514 -36.30 15.72 24.98
N ALA A 515 -35.21 15.58 24.22
CA ALA A 515 -34.76 16.62 23.30
C ALA A 515 -35.52 16.55 21.98
N GLU A 516 -35.93 17.72 21.49
CA GLU A 516 -36.49 17.91 20.13
C GLU A 516 -35.57 18.73 19.24
N TRP A 517 -34.52 19.36 19.79
CA TRP A 517 -33.65 20.29 19.09
C TRP A 517 -32.18 19.95 19.37
N GLU A 518 -31.33 20.01 18.35
CA GLU A 518 -29.87 19.99 18.50
C GLU A 518 -29.26 21.28 17.91
N CYS A 519 -28.10 21.69 18.41
CA CYS A 519 -27.44 22.90 17.91
C CYS A 519 -25.92 22.72 17.81
N LEU A 520 -25.43 22.59 16.57
CA LEU A 520 -24.00 22.53 16.22
C LEU A 520 -23.22 23.69 16.84
N GLN A 521 -23.72 24.93 16.72
CA GLN A 521 -23.04 26.12 17.24
C GLN A 521 -22.94 26.16 18.77
N CYS A 522 -23.72 25.36 19.51
CA CYS A 522 -23.56 25.23 20.95
C CYS A 522 -22.50 24.18 21.35
N TYR A 523 -22.01 23.32 20.44
CA TYR A 523 -21.07 22.24 20.79
C TYR A 523 -19.79 22.75 21.46
N GLU A 524 -19.24 23.84 20.90
CA GLU A 524 -18.06 24.56 21.42
C GLU A 524 -18.34 25.38 22.71
N ASP A 525 -19.60 25.54 23.11
CA ASP A 525 -19.96 26.34 24.28
C ASP A 525 -19.71 25.56 25.59
N LEU A 526 -18.57 25.85 26.20
CA LEU A 526 -18.14 25.27 27.47
C LEU A 526 -19.02 25.70 28.67
N ASP A 527 -19.86 26.74 28.54
CA ASP A 527 -20.85 27.08 29.58
C ASP A 527 -21.94 25.98 29.71
N ILE A 528 -22.08 25.09 28.72
CA ILE A 528 -23.16 24.10 28.62
C ILE A 528 -22.58 22.69 28.49
N THR A 529 -22.47 21.97 29.61
CA THR A 529 -22.07 20.54 29.68
C THR A 529 -20.95 20.17 28.70
N PRO A 530 -19.67 20.49 29.01
CA PRO A 530 -18.53 20.27 28.12
C PRO A 530 -18.41 18.84 27.55
N GLY A 531 -17.79 18.70 26.37
CA GLY A 531 -17.44 17.40 25.79
C GLY A 531 -18.62 16.51 25.39
N ARG A 532 -19.74 17.11 24.96
CA ARG A 532 -20.96 16.42 24.48
C ARG A 532 -21.73 17.24 23.46
N LEU A 533 -22.40 16.58 22.51
CA LEU A 533 -23.46 17.15 21.67
C LEU A 533 -24.53 17.88 22.50
N LYS A 534 -24.87 19.12 22.14
CA LYS A 534 -25.87 19.93 22.86
C LYS A 534 -27.26 19.75 22.29
N GLN A 535 -28.21 19.42 23.16
CA GLN A 535 -29.57 19.06 22.77
C GLN A 535 -30.59 19.55 23.79
N TYR A 536 -31.77 19.92 23.32
CA TYR A 536 -32.73 20.69 24.10
C TYR A 536 -34.18 20.23 23.87
N CYS A 537 -34.95 20.12 24.96
CA CYS A 537 -36.41 20.17 24.86
C CYS A 537 -36.85 21.59 24.42
N PRO A 538 -38.07 21.79 23.90
CA PRO A 538 -38.50 23.09 23.37
C PRO A 538 -38.32 24.27 24.35
N THR A 539 -38.60 24.07 25.63
CA THR A 539 -38.46 25.10 26.67
C THR A 539 -37.00 25.50 26.88
N CYS A 540 -36.10 24.53 27.05
CA CYS A 540 -34.69 24.79 27.25
C CYS A 540 -34.03 25.35 25.96
N ASN A 541 -34.52 24.96 24.78
CA ASN A 541 -34.03 25.51 23.51
C ASN A 541 -34.23 27.04 23.47
N THR A 542 -35.45 27.51 23.79
CA THR A 542 -35.77 28.94 23.84
C THR A 542 -34.96 29.68 24.90
N GLN A 543 -34.80 29.10 26.09
CA GLN A 543 -34.03 29.73 27.20
C GLN A 543 -32.53 29.82 26.90
N VAL A 544 -31.92 28.77 26.33
CA VAL A 544 -30.49 28.74 26.03
C VAL A 544 -30.13 29.76 24.95
N HIS A 545 -30.98 29.89 23.92
CA HIS A 545 -30.75 30.78 22.78
C HIS A 545 -31.27 32.21 23.00
N SER A 546 -31.99 32.50 24.09
CA SER A 546 -32.23 33.90 24.51
C SER A 546 -30.99 34.57 25.12
N HIS A 547 -29.92 33.81 25.41
CA HIS A 547 -28.68 34.33 25.97
C HIS A 547 -27.83 35.03 24.90
N ARG A 548 -27.25 36.20 25.21
CA ARG A 548 -26.53 37.06 24.24
C ARG A 548 -25.37 36.40 23.49
N LYS A 549 -24.72 35.37 24.05
CA LYS A 549 -23.69 34.58 23.33
C LYS A 549 -24.28 33.73 22.18
N ARG A 550 -25.56 33.36 22.27
CA ARG A 550 -26.21 32.26 21.53
C ARG A 550 -27.44 32.68 20.71
N THR A 551 -27.84 33.96 20.76
CA THR A 551 -28.95 34.52 19.96
C THR A 551 -28.74 34.49 18.44
N SER A 552 -27.51 34.26 17.98
CA SER A 552 -27.13 34.08 16.58
C SER A 552 -27.07 32.61 16.14
N HIS A 553 -27.39 31.67 17.03
CA HIS A 553 -27.33 30.24 16.73
C HIS A 553 -28.59 29.77 15.99
N SER A 554 -28.44 28.71 15.20
CA SER A 554 -29.53 28.08 14.44
C SER A 554 -29.75 26.63 14.91
N PRO A 555 -30.62 26.41 15.92
CA PRO A 555 -31.01 25.07 16.34
C PRO A 555 -31.83 24.36 15.26
N VAL A 556 -31.54 23.09 15.04
CA VAL A 556 -32.25 22.23 14.08
C VAL A 556 -33.15 21.26 14.84
N LYS A 557 -34.37 21.03 14.34
CA LYS A 557 -35.28 20.07 14.95
C LYS A 557 -34.83 18.65 14.60
N VAL A 558 -34.62 17.81 15.61
CA VAL A 558 -34.28 16.39 15.42
C VAL A 558 -35.53 15.55 15.23
N ARG A 559 -35.36 14.35 14.65
CA ARG A 559 -36.41 13.33 14.64
C ARG A 559 -36.55 12.74 16.04
N VAL A 560 -37.76 12.32 16.37
CA VAL A 560 -38.13 11.75 17.67
C VAL A 560 -39.14 10.63 17.38
N PRO A 561 -38.94 9.41 17.91
CA PRO A 561 -39.89 8.30 17.77
C PRO A 561 -41.33 8.70 18.14
N LYS A 562 -42.31 8.18 17.42
CA LYS A 562 -43.73 8.49 17.65
C LYS A 562 -44.23 7.89 18.96
N GLY A 563 -44.53 8.74 19.96
CA GLY A 563 -45.09 8.32 21.25
C GLY A 563 -45.32 9.50 22.21
N GLU A 564 -46.05 9.28 23.30
CA GLU A 564 -46.26 10.28 24.36
C GLU A 564 -45.18 10.20 25.44
N TRP A 565 -44.05 10.88 25.20
CA TRP A 565 -42.87 10.83 26.08
C TRP A 565 -42.93 11.84 27.23
N THR A 566 -43.93 11.71 28.10
CA THR A 566 -44.30 12.70 29.15
C THR A 566 -43.48 12.59 30.45
N ARG A 567 -42.45 11.75 30.52
CA ARG A 567 -41.59 11.55 31.71
C ARG A 567 -40.11 11.46 31.34
N PRO A 568 -39.19 11.74 32.29
CA PRO A 568 -37.77 11.41 32.11
C PRO A 568 -37.64 9.90 31.95
N LEU A 569 -37.24 9.46 30.76
CA LEU A 569 -37.00 8.05 30.47
C LEU A 569 -35.60 7.66 30.93
N PRO A 570 -35.40 6.45 31.48
CA PRO A 570 -34.08 5.84 31.51
C PRO A 570 -33.69 5.50 30.07
N CYS A 571 -33.03 6.43 29.38
CA CYS A 571 -32.49 6.19 28.06
C CYS A 571 -31.30 5.25 28.19
N THR A 572 -31.48 3.99 27.77
CA THR A 572 -30.39 3.03 27.61
C THR A 572 -29.43 3.56 26.54
N ARG A 573 -28.30 4.12 26.97
CA ARG A 573 -27.31 4.72 26.07
C ARG A 573 -26.66 3.63 25.24
N GLN A 574 -26.86 3.69 23.93
CA GLN A 574 -26.31 2.72 22.99
C GLN A 574 -24.80 2.91 22.86
N ARG A 575 -24.07 1.85 23.19
CA ARG A 575 -22.62 1.87 23.35
C ARG A 575 -21.96 0.74 22.58
N MET A 576 -20.80 1.04 22.03
CA MET A 576 -19.93 0.08 21.37
C MET A 576 -18.63 -0.05 22.16
N SER A 577 -18.14 -1.27 22.31
CA SER A 577 -16.85 -1.56 22.97
C SER A 577 -15.72 -1.59 21.95
N LEU A 578 -14.56 -1.05 22.31
CA LEU A 578 -13.34 -1.17 21.51
C LEU A 578 -12.79 -2.60 21.64
N PHE A 579 -12.66 -3.33 20.53
CA PHE A 579 -12.10 -4.69 20.53
C PHE A 579 -10.74 -4.80 19.85
N ALA A 580 -10.43 -3.94 18.86
CA ALA A 580 -9.11 -3.93 18.24
C ALA A 580 -8.70 -2.53 17.74
N VAL A 581 -7.40 -2.31 17.62
CA VAL A 581 -6.79 -1.12 16.99
C VAL A 581 -5.63 -1.56 16.11
N THR A 582 -5.70 -1.26 14.81
CA THR A 582 -4.59 -1.42 13.87
C THR A 582 -3.77 -0.12 13.84
N CYS A 583 -2.43 -0.22 13.86
CA CYS A 583 -1.50 0.91 13.95
C CYS A 583 -0.40 0.86 12.87
N ILE A 584 0.05 2.02 12.34
CA ILE A 584 1.14 2.10 11.33
C ILE A 584 2.29 3.01 11.75
N LYS A 585 3.53 2.52 11.60
CA LYS A 585 4.77 3.32 11.55
C LYS A 585 5.30 3.17 10.13
N THR A 586 5.51 4.29 9.43
CA THR A 586 6.12 4.40 8.08
C THR A 586 5.53 3.50 6.98
N SER A 587 5.70 2.19 7.11
CA SER A 587 5.29 1.13 6.19
C SER A 587 5.19 -0.25 6.89
N HIS A 588 4.79 -0.27 8.16
CA HIS A 588 4.57 -1.51 8.92
C HIS A 588 3.34 -1.41 9.82
N TYR A 589 2.38 -2.30 9.54
CA TYR A 589 1.12 -2.45 10.25
C TYR A 589 1.24 -3.50 11.36
N VAL A 590 0.72 -3.16 12.54
CA VAL A 590 0.63 -4.02 13.72
C VAL A 590 -0.76 -3.84 14.35
N SER A 591 -1.20 -4.74 15.23
CA SER A 591 -2.47 -4.55 15.93
C SER A 591 -2.44 -4.81 17.43
N PHE A 592 -3.36 -4.13 18.11
CA PHE A 592 -3.70 -4.28 19.52
C PHE A 592 -5.10 -4.88 19.60
N ILE A 593 -5.28 -5.93 20.39
CA ILE A 593 -6.51 -6.73 20.44
C ILE A 593 -6.91 -6.91 21.90
N LYS A 594 -8.14 -6.56 22.22
CA LYS A 594 -8.75 -6.83 23.53
C LYS A 594 -9.20 -8.29 23.54
N HIS A 595 -8.62 -9.09 24.43
CA HIS A 595 -8.89 -10.54 24.49
C HIS A 595 -9.83 -10.93 25.64
N GLY A 596 -10.23 -10.00 26.51
CA GLY A 596 -11.07 -10.25 27.66
C GLY A 596 -11.70 -8.95 28.21
N PRO A 597 -12.57 -9.03 29.23
CA PRO A 597 -13.33 -7.87 29.71
C PRO A 597 -12.48 -6.84 30.47
N LEU A 598 -11.42 -7.24 31.18
CA LEU A 598 -10.69 -6.34 32.08
C LEU A 598 -9.94 -5.24 31.29
N PRO A 599 -9.66 -4.06 31.90
CA PRO A 599 -8.91 -3.00 31.22
C PRO A 599 -7.52 -3.45 30.73
N THR A 600 -6.92 -4.43 31.40
CA THR A 600 -5.58 -5.00 31.14
C THR A 600 -5.53 -6.06 30.04
N ASP A 601 -6.67 -6.55 29.55
CA ASP A 601 -6.73 -7.74 28.70
C ASP A 601 -6.39 -7.42 27.25
N TRP A 602 -5.13 -7.08 26.98
CA TRP A 602 -4.62 -6.65 25.68
C TRP A 602 -3.45 -7.50 25.17
N LEU A 603 -3.55 -7.88 23.89
CA LEU A 603 -2.50 -8.51 23.10
C LEU A 603 -1.98 -7.52 22.05
N PHE A 604 -0.66 -7.46 21.88
CA PHE A 604 0.03 -6.83 20.76
C PHE A 604 0.48 -7.90 19.77
N PHE A 605 0.09 -7.77 18.50
CA PHE A 605 0.44 -8.67 17.41
C PHE A 605 1.28 -7.96 16.33
N ASP A 606 2.34 -8.64 15.90
CA ASP A 606 3.18 -8.24 14.77
C ASP A 606 3.48 -9.48 13.90
N SER A 607 3.10 -9.43 12.62
CA SER A 607 3.23 -10.55 11.67
C SER A 607 4.65 -10.77 11.15
N MET A 608 5.55 -9.79 11.36
CA MET A 608 6.94 -9.80 10.90
C MET A 608 7.91 -9.41 12.05
N ALA A 609 7.58 -9.84 13.27
CA ALA A 609 8.27 -9.47 14.51
C ALA A 609 9.72 -9.97 14.64
N ASP A 610 10.07 -11.02 13.88
CA ASP A 610 11.39 -11.63 13.82
C ASP A 610 11.57 -12.32 12.44
N ARG A 611 12.79 -12.76 12.09
CA ARG A 611 13.07 -13.41 10.80
C ARG A 611 14.13 -14.50 10.92
N GLU A 612 13.82 -15.68 10.37
CA GLU A 612 14.76 -16.78 10.25
C GLU A 612 15.31 -16.87 8.82
N GLY A 613 16.65 -16.83 8.68
CA GLY A 613 17.34 -16.88 7.40
C GLY A 613 17.49 -15.53 6.66
N GLY A 614 18.37 -15.53 5.66
CA GLY A 614 18.72 -14.35 4.84
C GLY A 614 17.65 -14.00 3.79
N GLU A 615 18.07 -13.76 2.54
CA GLU A 615 17.15 -13.44 1.43
C GLU A 615 16.10 -14.54 1.20
N ASN A 616 16.52 -15.81 1.31
CA ASN A 616 15.66 -17.00 1.23
C ASN A 616 14.92 -17.34 2.54
N GLY A 617 15.02 -16.49 3.56
CA GLY A 617 14.40 -16.66 4.88
C GLY A 617 12.91 -16.26 4.93
N PHE A 618 12.29 -16.54 6.08
CA PHE A 618 10.88 -16.28 6.36
C PHE A 618 10.71 -15.49 7.66
N ASN A 619 9.62 -14.73 7.75
CA ASN A 619 9.31 -13.96 8.96
C ASN A 619 8.56 -14.83 9.97
N ILE A 620 8.72 -14.50 11.26
CA ILE A 620 8.08 -15.20 12.36
C ILE A 620 7.12 -14.23 13.05
N PRO A 621 5.82 -14.57 13.13
CA PRO A 621 4.86 -13.72 13.81
C PRO A 621 4.96 -13.91 15.33
N ARG A 622 4.67 -12.83 16.07
CA ARG A 622 4.75 -12.84 17.53
C ARG A 622 3.60 -12.05 18.13
N VAL A 623 3.02 -12.63 19.18
CA VAL A 623 2.04 -11.98 20.03
C VAL A 623 2.64 -11.81 21.43
N LYS A 624 2.39 -10.66 22.05
CA LYS A 624 2.80 -10.33 23.43
C LYS A 624 1.58 -9.81 24.19
N ALA A 625 1.40 -10.21 25.45
CA ALA A 625 0.51 -9.44 26.32
C ALA A 625 1.10 -8.04 26.55
N CYS A 626 0.24 -7.01 26.54
CA CYS A 626 0.62 -5.61 26.74
C CYS A 626 -0.34 -4.89 27.71
N PRO A 627 -0.55 -5.42 28.94
CA PRO A 627 -1.52 -4.88 29.91
C PRO A 627 -1.24 -3.42 30.31
N GLU A 628 -0.03 -2.91 30.08
CA GLU A 628 0.32 -1.50 30.23
C GLU A 628 -0.58 -0.56 29.43
N VAL A 629 -1.07 -0.96 28.25
CA VAL A 629 -1.91 -0.08 27.42
C VAL A 629 -3.25 0.24 28.07
N GLY A 630 -3.80 -0.73 28.83
CA GLY A 630 -5.05 -0.59 29.58
C GLY A 630 -5.05 0.58 30.56
N ARG A 631 -3.89 0.88 31.16
CA ARG A 631 -3.70 2.04 32.04
C ARG A 631 -3.92 3.36 31.28
N TYR A 632 -3.37 3.48 30.07
CA TYR A 632 -3.46 4.71 29.29
C TYR A 632 -4.81 4.89 28.61
N LEU A 633 -5.43 3.79 28.16
CA LEU A 633 -6.79 3.77 27.61
C LEU A 633 -7.88 4.11 28.65
N SER A 634 -7.55 4.05 29.95
CA SER A 634 -8.44 4.42 31.05
C SER A 634 -8.30 5.90 31.50
N LEU A 635 -7.41 6.69 30.88
CA LEU A 635 -7.23 8.11 31.19
C LEU A 635 -8.23 8.98 30.43
N SER A 636 -8.54 10.16 31.00
CA SER A 636 -9.19 11.25 30.27
C SER A 636 -8.23 11.96 29.30
N GLU A 637 -8.77 12.73 28.35
CA GLU A 637 -7.97 13.58 27.45
C GLU A 637 -7.09 14.57 28.24
N ASP A 638 -7.65 15.18 29.30
CA ASP A 638 -6.95 16.11 30.19
C ASP A 638 -5.77 15.47 30.94
N GLU A 639 -5.91 14.22 31.37
CA GLU A 639 -4.83 13.47 32.03
C GLU A 639 -3.77 13.03 31.03
N LEU A 640 -4.19 12.49 29.87
CA LEU A 640 -3.27 12.05 28.83
C LEU A 640 -2.46 13.21 28.26
N SER A 641 -3.02 14.42 28.19
CA SER A 641 -2.33 15.64 27.73
C SER A 641 -1.11 16.02 28.57
N ARG A 642 -0.99 15.47 29.78
CA ARG A 642 0.10 15.71 30.74
C ARG A 642 1.16 14.60 30.68
N VAL A 643 0.97 13.58 29.85
CA VAL A 643 1.91 12.47 29.67
C VAL A 643 2.85 12.79 28.52
N ASP A 644 4.16 12.79 28.80
CA ASP A 644 5.18 12.90 27.75
C ASP A 644 5.14 11.65 26.85
N THR A 645 4.73 11.82 25.60
CA THR A 645 4.62 10.74 24.60
C THR A 645 5.99 10.18 24.17
N ALA A 646 7.09 10.88 24.46
CA ALA A 646 8.46 10.35 24.28
C ALA A 646 8.89 9.43 25.42
N SER A 647 8.31 9.57 26.63
CA SER A 647 8.57 8.70 27.80
C SER A 647 7.78 7.39 27.80
N LEU A 648 6.75 7.28 26.95
CA LEU A 648 5.89 6.10 26.86
C LEU A 648 6.66 4.84 26.45
N GLN A 649 6.30 3.70 27.08
CA GLN A 649 6.70 2.38 26.59
C GLN A 649 6.21 2.19 25.15
N GLU A 650 7.03 1.56 24.32
CA GLU A 650 6.81 1.50 22.86
C GLU A 650 5.42 0.94 22.49
N ALA A 651 4.86 -0.02 23.22
CA ALA A 651 3.50 -0.53 23.00
C ALA A 651 2.42 0.56 23.20
N ALA A 652 2.40 1.24 24.35
CA ALA A 652 1.45 2.32 24.63
C ALA A 652 1.65 3.52 23.67
N ARG A 653 2.90 3.84 23.35
CA ARG A 653 3.26 4.88 22.37
C ARG A 653 2.76 4.55 20.97
N ARG A 654 2.92 3.30 20.53
CA ARG A 654 2.43 2.78 19.25
C ARG A 654 0.91 2.87 19.19
N LEU A 655 0.21 2.44 20.24
CA LEU A 655 -1.24 2.52 20.29
C LEU A 655 -1.73 3.98 20.13
N LEU A 656 -1.22 4.89 20.97
CA LEU A 656 -1.71 6.27 21.00
C LEU A 656 -1.25 7.13 19.82
N CYS A 657 0.02 7.06 19.44
CA CYS A 657 0.58 7.91 18.37
C CYS A 657 0.45 7.29 16.97
N ASP A 658 0.33 5.96 16.85
CA ASP A 658 0.31 5.25 15.56
C ASP A 658 -1.05 4.62 15.20
N SER A 659 -2.10 4.78 16.02
CA SER A 659 -3.50 4.41 15.70
C SER A 659 -3.92 4.79 14.28
N TYR A 660 -4.29 3.79 13.48
CA TYR A 660 -4.69 3.95 12.08
C TYR A 660 -6.18 3.62 11.88
N MET A 661 -6.63 2.48 12.42
CA MET A 661 -8.04 2.07 12.40
C MET A 661 -8.42 1.54 13.77
N CYS A 662 -9.54 2.03 14.32
CA CYS A 662 -10.13 1.52 15.57
C CYS A 662 -11.40 0.72 15.23
N LEU A 663 -11.54 -0.46 15.84
CA LEU A 663 -12.59 -1.43 15.57
C LEU A 663 -13.48 -1.59 16.81
N TYR A 664 -14.77 -1.35 16.62
CA TYR A 664 -15.78 -1.33 17.68
C TYR A 664 -16.90 -2.32 17.40
N HIS A 665 -17.45 -2.94 18.44
CA HIS A 665 -18.62 -3.82 18.33
C HIS A 665 -19.71 -3.44 19.32
N SER A 666 -20.97 -3.74 18.98
CA SER A 666 -22.07 -3.70 19.94
C SER A 666 -22.07 -4.99 20.77
N PRO A 667 -21.90 -4.93 22.11
CA PRO A 667 -21.95 -6.12 22.97
C PRO A 667 -23.32 -6.80 22.99
N GLU A 668 -24.38 -6.07 22.64
CA GLU A 668 -25.76 -6.58 22.57
C GLU A 668 -26.03 -7.42 21.31
N LEU A 669 -25.18 -7.26 20.27
CA LEU A 669 -25.34 -7.84 18.93
C LEU A 669 -24.20 -8.82 18.55
N SER A 670 -23.45 -9.35 19.53
CA SER A 670 -22.49 -10.43 19.30
C SER A 670 -23.19 -11.70 18.79
N LEU A 671 -22.56 -12.41 17.84
CA LEU A 671 -23.10 -13.64 17.23
C LEU A 671 -23.11 -14.84 18.19
N TYR A 672 -22.24 -14.81 19.21
CA TYR A 672 -22.17 -15.80 20.29
C TYR A 672 -22.46 -15.10 21.62
N LYS A 673 -22.98 -15.87 22.59
CA LYS A 673 -23.40 -15.44 23.93
C LYS A 673 -23.06 -16.53 24.95
#